data_AF-A0A940GF09-F1
#
_entry.id   AF-A0A940GF09-F1
#
_cell.length_a   1.000
_cell.length_b   1.000
_cell.length_c   1.000
_cell.angle_alpha   90.00
_cell.angle_beta   90.00
_cell.angle_gamma   90.00
#
_symmetry.space_group_name_H-M   'P 1'
#
loop_
_entity.id
_entity.type
_entity.pdbx_description
1 polymer ?
#
loop_
_entity_poly.entity_id
_entity_poly.type
_entity_poly.pdbx_seq_one_letter_code
_entity_poly.pdbx_strand_id
1 'polypeptide(L)'
;MLAPITPALSGEAAPAPGDWPRYARDLAGTRFSPLDQINKGNVAGLDIAWSFVARPQGGGALVSSATPIAIDGVLYYPVGDAVVALDGASGKELWRYPVADGAVRRAVSYWAGDGTIAPRIFFSSGSAIIAVKAATGELDTSFGNHGQVALTVPYNGPPTVFRNVLVIGANTAEDPIGLSGNSRAYDARTGAKIWEFNTVPQPGEVGHESWLNDGWKGRSGTNVWVWYMTADETTGTIYMPVGGPSPNYYGGDRPGNDLFGNSIVAVDAQTGKYKWHFQTIHHDLWDWDMPPPPVLFDVHKDGKTIPALAETGKNGFMYILNRETGEPIHGVVERPVAAGNVPGEWYSPTQPFPVKPQQLSRGHWDPEDMVTAADTSPEHVAACKALLDSYGGTFFNSGSFTPFFYHEDGKPPIASINMPHNGGSNWGGSAADPAKGVVYVNTSEGGSIGWVEKRKPGGDYGRGTATSNQLYDRGSLSGPGAYASFSANYTAPDGTVTQLPCIKPPWGRLTAVDANTGEIAWQTRLGITEALPKDKQGTGALNTFGGPIVTAGGLVFIGATGDRRFRAFDASDGKELWEKQLTYSAQAVPITYQGKDGRQYVAVTAANFGAGVRGPDGKPLNTEGLVVFALPKGATAGVITTPEGAKMDDASSLAYKPGELTEAQLMSPMRPYFAQHSMNVFRRYPREDTAAMVKFYTEALALKSLNPIQLTATQQMILTGVGSGQIKLSAGQQGNRKYDLTGGYKGGSGIRMWMLTYPDESAVVQRFVEAGFTPPVFASRGDGTRAALVKDPGGFDILLVIRKGAKDGSNDGVGVGIGVTDVPKSRAFYREFVGLDELPPIKDKFLGVTLYPYRHDETTLYLFKAAGPGVDNGSAGIQYVVSDAAMAEAKGKRRGLAVETPLNKLKGFDLTTIWLNDPDGVTNYFAQIGAKRAPPAQ
;
A
#
# COMPACT_ATOMS: atom_id res chain seq x y z
N MET A 1 2.02 -38.06 40.71
CA MET A 1 1.28 -37.07 39.92
C MET A 1 2.21 -35.91 39.63
N LEU A 2 2.82 -35.87 38.45
CA LEU A 2 3.62 -34.74 37.98
C LEU A 2 2.72 -33.93 37.05
N ALA A 3 2.49 -32.67 37.39
CA ALA A 3 1.72 -31.75 36.56
C ALA A 3 2.42 -31.55 35.21
N PRO A 4 1.71 -31.53 34.07
CA PRO A 4 2.31 -31.22 32.79
C PRO A 4 2.65 -29.72 32.77
N ILE A 5 3.94 -29.41 32.66
CA ILE A 5 4.42 -28.08 32.32
C ILE A 5 4.13 -27.88 30.83
N THR A 6 3.03 -27.22 30.50
CA THR A 6 2.83 -26.65 29.15
C THR A 6 3.90 -25.59 28.91
N PRO A 7 4.77 -25.72 27.89
CA PRO A 7 5.65 -24.62 27.53
C PRO A 7 4.78 -23.45 27.07
N ALA A 8 5.06 -22.25 27.56
CA ALA A 8 4.47 -21.03 27.03
C ALA A 8 4.75 -20.95 25.52
N LEU A 9 3.67 -20.89 24.73
CA LEU A 9 3.73 -20.80 23.28
C LEU A 9 4.31 -19.42 22.92
N SER A 10 5.56 -19.37 22.46
CA SER A 10 6.07 -18.18 21.78
C SER A 10 5.31 -18.01 20.46
N GLY A 11 4.53 -16.92 20.32
CA GLY A 11 3.85 -16.57 19.08
C GLY A 11 4.84 -16.33 17.93
N GLU A 12 4.38 -16.50 16.69
CA GLU A 12 5.13 -16.02 15.53
C GLU A 12 5.11 -14.49 15.58
N ALA A 13 6.23 -13.81 15.31
CA ALA A 13 6.21 -12.36 15.30
C ALA A 13 5.53 -11.86 14.02
N ALA A 14 4.70 -10.83 14.12
CA ALA A 14 4.15 -10.15 12.95
C ALA A 14 5.28 -9.81 11.96
N PRO A 15 5.07 -9.96 10.63
CA PRO A 15 6.11 -9.65 9.66
C PRO A 15 6.66 -8.24 9.86
N ALA A 16 7.97 -8.07 9.68
CA ALA A 16 8.58 -6.74 9.70
C ALA A 16 7.85 -5.82 8.72
N PRO A 17 7.73 -4.50 9.01
CA PRO A 17 6.97 -3.59 8.16
C PRO A 17 7.35 -3.63 6.68
N GLY A 18 8.65 -3.82 6.39
CA GLY A 18 9.20 -3.89 5.03
C GLY A 18 9.10 -5.26 4.36
N ASP A 19 8.66 -6.31 5.05
CA ASP A 19 8.69 -7.68 4.56
C ASP A 19 7.32 -8.17 4.09
N TRP A 20 7.38 -9.15 3.19
CA TRP A 20 6.25 -9.91 2.64
C TRP A 20 6.61 -11.41 2.62
N PRO A 21 6.67 -12.11 3.77
CA PRO A 21 7.32 -13.42 3.88
C PRO A 21 6.52 -14.61 3.33
N ARG A 22 5.27 -14.40 2.90
CA ARG A 22 4.36 -15.44 2.41
C ARG A 22 3.38 -14.84 1.41
N TYR A 23 2.60 -15.67 0.71
CA TYR A 23 1.70 -15.24 -0.36
C TYR A 23 0.87 -13.98 -0.02
N ALA A 24 0.18 -14.00 1.13
CA ALA A 24 -0.71 -12.91 1.57
C ALA A 24 -0.10 -12.01 2.67
N ARG A 25 1.24 -11.90 2.73
CA ARG A 25 2.03 -11.17 3.73
C ARG A 25 2.01 -11.75 5.15
N ASP A 26 0.83 -11.89 5.73
CA ASP A 26 0.61 -12.33 7.11
C ASP A 26 -0.36 -13.52 7.18
N LEU A 27 -0.43 -14.18 8.34
CA LEU A 27 -1.30 -15.34 8.54
C LEU A 27 -2.79 -14.97 8.52
N ALA A 28 -3.13 -13.73 8.88
CA ALA A 28 -4.47 -13.20 8.75
C ALA A 28 -4.90 -12.96 7.29
N GLY A 29 -3.96 -13.07 6.34
CA GLY A 29 -4.22 -12.89 4.92
C GLY A 29 -4.63 -11.46 4.55
N THR A 30 -4.33 -10.46 5.40
CA THR A 30 -4.86 -9.10 5.23
C THR A 30 -4.35 -8.43 3.96
N ARG A 31 -3.13 -8.81 3.51
CA ARG A 31 -2.41 -8.13 2.42
C ARG A 31 -2.26 -6.63 2.65
N PHE A 32 -2.28 -6.23 3.91
CA PHE A 32 -2.05 -4.87 4.35
C PHE A 32 -0.57 -4.64 4.59
N SER A 33 0.02 -3.67 3.89
CA SER A 33 1.38 -3.21 4.18
C SER A 33 1.35 -1.94 5.03
N PRO A 34 2.10 -1.89 6.14
CA PRO A 34 2.26 -0.66 6.92
C PRO A 34 3.16 0.38 6.24
N LEU A 35 3.75 0.10 5.07
CA LEU A 35 4.59 1.04 4.34
C LEU A 35 3.74 2.18 3.72
N ASP A 36 4.24 3.40 3.81
CA ASP A 36 3.56 4.63 3.40
C ASP A 36 4.44 5.60 2.59
N GLN A 37 5.67 5.20 2.22
CA GLN A 37 6.54 6.01 1.35
C GLN A 37 5.87 6.31 0.00
N ILE A 38 5.13 5.34 -0.53
CA ILE A 38 4.21 5.49 -1.66
C ILE A 38 2.81 5.70 -1.09
N ASN A 39 2.25 6.87 -1.36
CA ASN A 39 0.96 7.30 -0.82
C ASN A 39 0.19 8.15 -1.84
N LYS A 40 -1.02 8.55 -1.46
CA LYS A 40 -1.93 9.33 -2.32
C LYS A 40 -1.33 10.61 -2.89
N GLY A 41 -0.39 11.24 -2.17
CA GLY A 41 0.24 12.49 -2.58
C GLY A 41 1.31 12.33 -3.66
N ASN A 42 1.90 11.13 -3.80
CA ASN A 42 3.06 10.92 -4.68
C ASN A 42 2.96 9.72 -5.62
N VAL A 43 1.91 8.88 -5.52
CA VAL A 43 1.74 7.68 -6.38
C VAL A 43 1.76 8.01 -7.88
N ALA A 44 1.36 9.22 -8.27
CA ALA A 44 1.45 9.69 -9.65
C ALA A 44 2.90 9.70 -10.21
N GLY A 45 3.92 9.76 -9.34
CA GLY A 45 5.32 9.70 -9.70
C GLY A 45 5.91 8.29 -9.77
N LEU A 46 5.09 7.25 -9.58
CA LEU A 46 5.53 5.86 -9.60
C LEU A 46 5.90 5.43 -11.03
N ASP A 47 7.07 4.80 -11.20
CA ASP A 47 7.50 4.25 -12.49
C ASP A 47 8.24 2.91 -12.30
N ILE A 48 8.48 2.21 -13.40
CA ILE A 48 9.21 0.94 -13.42
C ILE A 48 10.64 1.20 -12.94
N ALA A 49 11.01 0.62 -11.80
CA ALA A 49 12.36 0.68 -11.25
C ALA A 49 13.26 -0.35 -11.93
N TRP A 50 12.75 -1.57 -12.14
CA TRP A 50 13.42 -2.65 -12.85
C TRP A 50 12.41 -3.75 -13.23
N SER A 51 12.83 -4.67 -14.10
CA SER A 51 12.03 -5.85 -14.47
C SER A 51 12.92 -7.09 -14.60
N PHE A 52 12.34 -8.26 -14.44
CA PHE A 52 13.02 -9.56 -14.53
C PHE A 52 12.22 -10.51 -15.43
N VAL A 53 12.84 -10.98 -16.51
CA VAL A 53 12.22 -11.96 -17.42
C VAL A 53 12.30 -13.35 -16.79
N ALA A 54 11.15 -13.95 -16.51
CA ALA A 54 11.07 -15.24 -15.82
C ALA A 54 11.55 -16.39 -16.69
N ARG A 55 11.13 -16.40 -17.96
CA ARG A 55 11.32 -17.52 -18.89
C ARG A 55 11.68 -17.02 -20.30
N PRO A 56 12.93 -16.60 -20.53
CA PRO A 56 13.35 -16.05 -21.83
C PRO A 56 13.26 -17.05 -22.99
N GLN A 57 13.24 -18.35 -22.68
CA GLN A 57 13.10 -19.43 -23.68
C GLN A 57 11.64 -19.83 -23.94
N GLY A 58 10.67 -19.16 -23.30
CA GLY A 58 9.24 -19.43 -23.44
C GLY A 58 8.60 -20.24 -22.30
N GLY A 59 7.29 -20.40 -22.36
CA GLY A 59 6.48 -21.03 -21.31
C GLY A 59 6.02 -20.07 -20.21
N GLY A 60 6.06 -18.75 -20.45
CA GLY A 60 5.70 -17.70 -19.49
C GLY A 60 4.30 -17.83 -18.86
N ALA A 61 3.37 -18.55 -19.51
CA ALA A 61 2.05 -18.83 -18.95
C ALA A 61 2.12 -19.55 -17.57
N LEU A 62 3.18 -20.30 -17.30
CA LEU A 62 3.39 -20.98 -16.01
C LEU A 62 3.52 -20.01 -14.82
N VAL A 63 3.91 -18.74 -15.06
CA VAL A 63 4.09 -17.73 -14.01
C VAL A 63 2.94 -16.73 -13.91
N SER A 64 1.87 -16.90 -14.69
CA SER A 64 0.70 -16.00 -14.74
C SER A 64 0.01 -15.72 -13.39
N SER A 65 0.15 -16.63 -12.43
CA SER A 65 -0.35 -16.49 -11.05
C SER A 65 0.77 -16.43 -10.00
N ALA A 66 2.03 -16.28 -10.42
CA ALA A 66 3.17 -16.29 -9.52
C ALA A 66 3.29 -14.97 -8.75
N THR A 67 3.20 -15.03 -7.43
CA THR A 67 3.45 -13.92 -6.51
C THR A 67 4.78 -14.19 -5.80
N PRO A 68 5.77 -13.28 -5.89
CA PRO A 68 7.00 -13.43 -5.11
C PRO A 68 6.75 -13.17 -3.62
N ILE A 69 7.70 -13.55 -2.79
CA ILE A 69 7.77 -13.13 -1.38
C ILE A 69 9.04 -12.30 -1.17
N ALA A 70 9.03 -11.40 -0.18
CA ALA A 70 10.15 -10.50 0.13
C ALA A 70 10.55 -10.62 1.60
N ILE A 71 11.84 -10.84 1.88
CA ILE A 71 12.40 -10.85 3.23
C ILE A 71 13.74 -10.12 3.20
N ASP A 72 13.94 -9.13 4.06
CA ASP A 72 15.20 -8.38 4.18
C ASP A 72 15.69 -7.81 2.82
N GLY A 73 14.74 -7.32 2.02
CA GLY A 73 14.99 -6.78 0.68
C GLY A 73 15.46 -7.81 -0.36
N VAL A 74 15.32 -9.11 -0.10
CA VAL A 74 15.52 -10.20 -1.07
C VAL A 74 14.16 -10.74 -1.51
N LEU A 75 13.96 -10.88 -2.82
CA LEU A 75 12.77 -11.47 -3.40
C LEU A 75 13.00 -12.94 -3.70
N TYR A 76 12.06 -13.81 -3.32
CA TYR A 76 12.02 -15.21 -3.74
C TYR A 76 10.85 -15.40 -4.70
N TYR A 77 11.15 -15.82 -5.93
CA TYR A 77 10.21 -15.82 -7.04
C TYR A 77 10.20 -17.17 -7.77
N PRO A 78 9.06 -17.87 -7.85
CA PRO A 78 8.96 -19.07 -8.67
C PRO A 78 8.79 -18.70 -10.15
N VAL A 79 9.61 -19.31 -11.00
CA VAL A 79 9.62 -19.06 -12.46
C VAL A 79 9.12 -20.26 -13.28
N GLY A 80 8.40 -21.18 -12.65
CA GLY A 80 7.88 -22.41 -13.25
C GLY A 80 8.84 -23.58 -13.10
N ASP A 81 10.00 -23.54 -13.76
CA ASP A 81 11.02 -24.60 -13.74
C ASP A 81 12.18 -24.31 -12.77
N ALA A 82 12.07 -23.25 -11.98
CA ALA A 82 13.03 -22.90 -10.96
C ALA A 82 12.39 -22.01 -9.88
N VAL A 83 13.07 -21.91 -8.75
CA VAL A 83 12.91 -20.81 -7.80
C VAL A 83 14.16 -19.95 -7.87
N VAL A 84 14.00 -18.63 -7.94
CA VAL A 84 15.11 -17.67 -7.94
C VAL A 84 15.04 -16.78 -6.72
N ALA A 85 16.20 -16.39 -6.20
CA ALA A 85 16.32 -15.23 -5.31
C ALA A 85 16.88 -14.04 -6.08
N LEU A 86 16.26 -12.88 -5.90
CA LEU A 86 16.65 -11.62 -6.54
C LEU A 86 16.95 -10.56 -5.47
N ASP A 87 17.95 -9.73 -5.70
CA ASP A 87 18.10 -8.49 -4.95
C ASP A 87 16.89 -7.57 -5.23
N GLY A 88 16.12 -7.23 -4.21
CA GLY A 88 14.87 -6.50 -4.36
C GLY A 88 15.05 -5.05 -4.84
N ALA A 89 16.24 -4.47 -4.73
CA ALA A 89 16.50 -3.11 -5.18
C ALA A 89 16.90 -3.03 -6.66
N SER A 90 17.58 -4.05 -7.18
CA SER A 90 18.20 -4.08 -8.52
C SER A 90 17.67 -5.14 -9.47
N GLY A 91 16.97 -6.17 -8.96
CA GLY A 91 16.54 -7.33 -9.74
C GLY A 91 17.67 -8.31 -10.07
N LYS A 92 18.88 -8.12 -9.54
CA LYS A 92 20.01 -9.03 -9.76
C LYS A 92 19.70 -10.40 -9.17
N GLU A 93 19.80 -11.45 -9.97
CA GLU A 93 19.72 -12.84 -9.50
C GLU A 93 20.88 -13.16 -8.55
N LEU A 94 20.53 -13.61 -7.35
CA LEU A 94 21.45 -14.01 -6.28
C LEU A 94 21.73 -15.51 -6.35
N TRP A 95 20.68 -16.31 -6.53
CA TRP A 95 20.76 -17.75 -6.74
C TRP A 95 19.55 -18.25 -7.52
N ARG A 96 19.69 -19.46 -8.09
CA ARG A 96 18.62 -20.18 -8.80
C ARG A 96 18.66 -21.66 -8.45
N TYR A 97 17.53 -22.20 -8.02
CA TYR A 97 17.33 -23.63 -7.82
C TYR A 97 16.46 -24.20 -8.95
N PRO A 98 17.00 -25.05 -9.83
CA PRO A 98 16.23 -25.67 -10.91
C PRO A 98 15.30 -26.77 -10.38
N VAL A 99 14.12 -26.89 -10.98
CA VAL A 99 13.11 -27.91 -10.71
C VAL A 99 12.93 -28.73 -11.98
N ALA A 100 13.59 -29.90 -12.01
CA ALA A 100 13.60 -30.78 -13.17
C ALA A 100 12.29 -31.57 -13.32
N ASP A 101 11.73 -32.03 -12.21
CA ASP A 101 10.53 -32.87 -12.18
C ASP A 101 9.32 -32.05 -11.68
N GLY A 102 8.48 -31.60 -12.61
CA GLY A 102 7.27 -30.83 -12.32
C GLY A 102 7.43 -29.32 -12.54
N ALA A 103 6.61 -28.52 -11.84
CA ALA A 103 6.68 -27.07 -11.93
C ALA A 103 6.28 -26.40 -10.61
N VAL A 104 7.00 -25.34 -10.24
CA VAL A 104 6.65 -24.47 -9.12
C VAL A 104 5.73 -23.37 -9.60
N ARG A 105 4.50 -23.39 -9.11
CA ARG A 105 3.44 -22.45 -9.49
C ARG A 105 3.06 -21.58 -8.28
N ARG A 106 2.39 -20.47 -8.55
CA ARG A 106 1.76 -19.55 -7.58
C ARG A 106 2.70 -18.79 -6.65
N ALA A 107 3.52 -19.44 -5.81
CA ALA A 107 4.38 -18.77 -4.83
C ALA A 107 5.33 -19.77 -4.16
N VAL A 108 6.16 -19.26 -3.25
CA VAL A 108 6.96 -20.02 -2.29
C VAL A 108 6.62 -19.55 -0.87
N SER A 109 7.03 -20.31 0.15
CA SER A 109 6.84 -19.94 1.55
C SER A 109 8.17 -19.85 2.30
N TYR A 110 8.31 -18.85 3.16
CA TYR A 110 9.46 -18.71 4.04
C TYR A 110 9.18 -19.28 5.43
N TRP A 111 10.15 -20.00 5.97
CA TRP A 111 10.20 -20.39 7.38
C TRP A 111 11.49 -19.84 7.99
N ALA A 112 11.36 -19.12 9.10
CA ALA A 112 12.45 -18.35 9.70
C ALA A 112 13.55 -19.20 10.36
N GLY A 113 13.31 -20.50 10.54
CA GLY A 113 14.17 -21.33 11.38
C GLY A 113 13.68 -21.40 12.82
N ASP A 114 14.32 -22.27 13.60
CA ASP A 114 14.06 -22.44 15.04
C ASP A 114 15.28 -22.08 15.91
N GLY A 115 16.26 -21.39 15.31
CA GLY A 115 17.55 -21.06 15.94
C GLY A 115 18.60 -22.16 15.83
N THR A 116 18.21 -23.40 15.50
CA THR A 116 19.13 -24.50 15.20
C THR A 116 19.20 -24.76 13.70
N ILE A 117 18.04 -24.79 13.05
CA ILE A 117 17.94 -24.91 11.60
C ILE A 117 17.80 -23.49 11.02
N ALA A 118 18.64 -23.19 10.03
CA ALA A 118 18.61 -21.92 9.32
C ALA A 118 17.31 -21.73 8.51
N PRO A 119 16.99 -20.50 8.08
CA PRO A 119 15.78 -20.23 7.32
C PRO A 119 15.67 -21.04 6.03
N ARG A 120 14.44 -21.44 5.69
CA ARG A 120 14.10 -22.25 4.51
C ARG A 120 13.11 -21.54 3.61
N ILE A 121 13.22 -21.84 2.32
CA ILE A 121 12.17 -21.61 1.33
C ILE A 121 11.54 -22.95 0.99
N PHE A 122 10.23 -23.05 1.16
CA PHE A 122 9.42 -24.21 0.78
C PHE A 122 8.62 -23.92 -0.47
N PHE A 123 8.50 -24.92 -1.33
CA PHE A 123 7.64 -24.89 -2.51
C PHE A 123 7.21 -26.30 -2.89
N SER A 124 6.20 -26.42 -3.74
CA SER A 124 5.80 -27.70 -4.30
C SER A 124 6.06 -27.78 -5.81
N SER A 125 6.48 -28.95 -6.26
CA SER A 125 6.61 -29.30 -7.69
C SER A 125 5.37 -29.99 -8.26
N GLY A 126 4.30 -30.11 -7.47
CA GLY A 126 3.13 -30.94 -7.76
C GLY A 126 3.18 -32.27 -7.03
N SER A 127 4.30 -33.01 -7.14
CA SER A 127 4.46 -34.35 -6.56
C SER A 127 5.28 -34.37 -5.26
N ALA A 128 5.89 -33.26 -4.86
CA ALA A 128 6.67 -33.18 -3.63
C ALA A 128 6.64 -31.77 -3.01
N ILE A 129 6.85 -31.67 -1.70
CA ILE A 129 7.29 -30.44 -1.03
C ILE A 129 8.81 -30.46 -1.00
N ILE A 130 9.44 -29.38 -1.43
CA ILE A 130 10.90 -29.24 -1.51
C ILE A 130 11.33 -28.09 -0.58
N ALA A 131 12.45 -28.28 0.11
CA ALA A 131 13.05 -27.27 0.99
C ALA A 131 14.44 -26.87 0.51
N VAL A 132 14.65 -25.58 0.29
CA VAL A 132 15.99 -25.02 0.02
C VAL A 132 16.39 -24.02 1.09
N LYS A 133 17.68 -23.90 1.35
CA LYS A 133 18.23 -22.89 2.27
C LYS A 133 17.97 -21.50 1.69
N ALA A 134 17.34 -20.61 2.45
CA ALA A 134 16.95 -19.30 1.94
C ALA A 134 18.15 -18.43 1.49
N ALA A 135 19.31 -18.60 2.14
CA ALA A 135 20.51 -17.81 1.85
C ALA A 135 21.21 -18.23 0.54
N THR A 136 21.18 -19.53 0.19
CA THR A 136 22.03 -20.09 -0.89
C THR A 136 21.25 -20.75 -2.01
N GLY A 137 19.98 -21.08 -1.81
CA GLY A 137 19.18 -21.87 -2.76
C GLY A 137 19.57 -23.34 -2.83
N GLU A 138 20.55 -23.79 -2.04
CA GLU A 138 20.91 -25.21 -1.96
C GLU A 138 19.79 -26.01 -1.31
N LEU A 139 19.58 -27.24 -1.79
CA LEU A 139 18.67 -28.20 -1.17
C LEU A 139 19.04 -28.42 0.30
N ASP A 140 18.08 -28.27 1.20
CA ASP A 140 18.29 -28.56 2.63
C ASP A 140 18.04 -30.05 2.87
N THR A 141 19.12 -30.83 2.79
CA THR A 141 19.08 -32.29 2.87
C THR A 141 18.61 -32.85 4.22
N SER A 142 18.46 -32.00 5.25
CA SER A 142 17.94 -32.42 6.56
C SER A 142 16.40 -32.44 6.62
N PHE A 143 15.70 -31.92 5.61
CA PHE A 143 14.25 -31.96 5.51
C PHE A 143 13.77 -33.20 4.75
N GLY A 144 12.82 -33.95 5.32
CA GLY A 144 12.22 -35.11 4.67
C GLY A 144 13.24 -36.15 4.21
N ASN A 145 13.04 -36.71 3.03
CA ASN A 145 14.00 -37.57 2.35
C ASN A 145 14.89 -36.72 1.43
N HIS A 146 16.09 -36.38 1.91
CA HIS A 146 17.08 -35.60 1.17
C HIS A 146 16.55 -34.28 0.59
N GLY A 147 15.81 -33.51 1.40
CA GLY A 147 15.26 -32.19 1.06
C GLY A 147 13.84 -32.20 0.50
N GLN A 148 13.18 -33.36 0.50
CA GLN A 148 11.86 -33.52 -0.12
C GLN A 148 10.89 -34.36 0.70
N VAL A 149 9.60 -34.04 0.62
CA VAL A 149 8.49 -34.88 1.09
C VAL A 149 7.62 -35.22 -0.11
N ALA A 150 7.57 -36.50 -0.49
CA ALA A 150 6.74 -36.96 -1.59
C ALA A 150 5.25 -36.85 -1.25
N LEU A 151 4.44 -36.48 -2.24
CA LEU A 151 3.00 -36.30 -2.13
C LEU A 151 2.28 -37.35 -2.97
N THR A 152 1.42 -38.13 -2.32
CA THR A 152 0.50 -39.06 -3.01
C THR A 152 -0.60 -38.31 -3.75
N VAL A 153 -1.16 -37.28 -3.12
CA VAL A 153 -2.13 -36.37 -3.75
C VAL A 153 -1.40 -35.10 -4.17
N PRO A 154 -1.42 -34.74 -5.47
CA PRO A 154 -0.70 -33.59 -5.97
C PRO A 154 -1.10 -32.28 -5.29
N TYR A 155 -0.17 -31.33 -5.21
CA TYR A 155 -0.45 -29.97 -4.75
C TYR A 155 0.49 -28.99 -5.45
N ASN A 156 -0.06 -27.96 -6.07
CA ASN A 156 0.69 -26.99 -6.89
C ASN A 156 0.86 -25.63 -6.19
N GLY A 157 0.53 -25.54 -4.90
CA GLY A 157 0.69 -24.33 -4.09
C GLY A 157 1.89 -24.40 -3.14
N PRO A 158 2.34 -23.26 -2.57
CA PRO A 158 3.25 -23.32 -1.44
C PRO A 158 2.54 -23.85 -0.18
N PRO A 159 3.26 -24.50 0.74
CA PRO A 159 2.71 -24.83 2.05
C PRO A 159 2.46 -23.57 2.88
N THR A 160 1.33 -23.51 3.57
CA THR A 160 1.09 -22.47 4.60
C THR A 160 1.95 -22.78 5.80
N VAL A 161 2.84 -21.85 6.18
CA VAL A 161 3.72 -22.00 7.34
C VAL A 161 3.04 -21.37 8.54
N PHE A 162 2.68 -22.19 9.53
CA PHE A 162 2.22 -21.75 10.85
C PHE A 162 3.22 -22.24 11.89
N ARG A 163 4.06 -21.36 12.42
CA ARG A 163 5.18 -21.74 13.30
C ARG A 163 6.05 -22.83 12.64
N ASN A 164 5.99 -24.07 13.14
CA ASN A 164 6.73 -25.22 12.61
C ASN A 164 5.84 -26.22 11.86
N VAL A 165 4.61 -25.82 11.49
CA VAL A 165 3.65 -26.66 10.78
C VAL A 165 3.49 -26.15 9.35
N LEU A 166 3.72 -27.03 8.38
CA LEU A 166 3.47 -26.81 6.96
C LEU A 166 2.12 -27.42 6.60
N VAL A 167 1.12 -26.59 6.31
CA VAL A 167 -0.21 -27.07 5.90
C VAL A 167 -0.37 -26.92 4.39
N ILE A 168 -0.77 -28.01 3.75
CA ILE A 168 -1.04 -28.07 2.32
C ILE A 168 -2.49 -28.50 2.06
N GLY A 169 -3.04 -28.01 0.96
CA GLY A 169 -4.29 -28.49 0.41
C GLY A 169 -4.09 -29.67 -0.56
N ALA A 170 -4.90 -29.74 -1.62
CA ALA A 170 -4.84 -30.80 -2.62
C ALA A 170 -5.33 -30.33 -4.00
N ASN A 171 -4.75 -30.87 -5.06
CA ASN A 171 -5.27 -30.77 -6.42
C ASN A 171 -5.79 -32.13 -6.85
N THR A 172 -7.12 -32.24 -6.93
CA THR A 172 -7.84 -33.45 -7.35
C THR A 172 -8.38 -33.28 -8.77
N ALA A 173 -8.70 -34.39 -9.44
CA ALA A 173 -9.44 -34.36 -10.70
C ALA A 173 -10.92 -34.04 -10.47
N GLU A 174 -11.59 -33.48 -11.48
CA GLU A 174 -13.03 -33.18 -11.47
C GLU A 174 -13.90 -34.41 -11.81
N ASP A 175 -13.37 -35.62 -11.55
CA ASP A 175 -14.04 -36.91 -11.66
C ASP A 175 -14.85 -37.22 -10.39
N PRO A 176 -15.89 -38.06 -10.43
CA PRO A 176 -16.72 -38.33 -9.24
C PRO A 176 -15.91 -39.09 -8.17
N ILE A 177 -15.09 -40.05 -8.60
CA ILE A 177 -14.27 -40.91 -7.73
C ILE A 177 -12.80 -40.64 -8.02
N GLY A 178 -11.98 -40.47 -6.99
CA GLY A 178 -10.57 -40.12 -7.17
C GLY A 178 -9.76 -40.04 -5.90
N LEU A 179 -8.61 -39.38 -6.00
CA LEU A 179 -7.76 -39.07 -4.85
C LEU A 179 -8.48 -38.10 -3.91
N SER A 180 -8.28 -38.29 -2.62
CA SER A 180 -8.90 -37.46 -1.58
C SER A 180 -8.47 -35.99 -1.66
N GLY A 181 -9.41 -35.08 -1.41
CA GLY A 181 -9.18 -33.64 -1.27
C GLY A 181 -8.59 -33.18 0.07
N ASN A 182 -8.25 -34.13 0.94
CA ASN A 182 -7.83 -33.86 2.31
C ASN A 182 -6.65 -32.88 2.43
N SER A 183 -6.79 -31.96 3.38
CA SER A 183 -5.68 -31.09 3.81
C SER A 183 -4.75 -31.86 4.75
N ARG A 184 -3.45 -31.62 4.60
CA ARG A 184 -2.40 -32.38 5.29
C ARG A 184 -1.38 -31.43 5.89
N ALA A 185 -0.81 -31.82 7.04
CA ALA A 185 0.22 -31.05 7.70
C ALA A 185 1.51 -31.85 7.92
N TYR A 186 2.63 -31.15 7.83
CA TYR A 186 3.98 -31.69 7.99
C TYR A 186 4.81 -30.78 8.90
N ASP A 187 5.79 -31.35 9.61
CA ASP A 187 6.72 -30.59 10.43
C ASP A 187 7.74 -29.87 9.54
N ALA A 188 7.86 -28.55 9.68
CA ALA A 188 8.77 -27.71 8.88
C ALA A 188 10.25 -28.06 9.09
N ARG A 189 10.61 -28.68 10.21
CA ARG A 189 11.99 -29.05 10.54
C ARG A 189 12.37 -30.38 9.90
N THR A 190 11.48 -31.37 10.00
CA THR A 190 11.79 -32.77 9.64
C THR A 190 11.08 -33.28 8.40
N GLY A 191 9.98 -32.66 7.98
CA GLY A 191 9.10 -33.16 6.93
C GLY A 191 8.18 -34.31 7.37
N ALA A 192 8.15 -34.65 8.66
CA ALA A 192 7.27 -35.69 9.17
C ALA A 192 5.80 -35.25 9.10
N LYS A 193 4.90 -36.14 8.65
CA LYS A 193 3.46 -35.87 8.64
C LYS A 193 2.93 -35.75 10.07
N ILE A 194 2.19 -34.68 10.36
CA ILE A 194 1.62 -34.39 11.68
C ILE A 194 0.16 -34.83 11.73
N TRP A 195 -0.66 -34.38 10.77
CA TRP A 195 -2.08 -34.69 10.71
C TRP A 195 -2.59 -34.68 9.27
N GLU A 196 -3.78 -35.24 9.07
CA GLU A 196 -4.59 -35.16 7.86
C GLU A 196 -6.05 -34.96 8.28
N PHE A 197 -6.74 -34.02 7.64
CA PHE A 197 -8.14 -33.72 7.90
C PHE A 197 -9.02 -34.27 6.77
N ASN A 198 -10.01 -35.08 7.14
CA ASN A 198 -10.99 -35.62 6.21
C ASN A 198 -11.98 -34.53 5.78
N THR A 199 -11.82 -34.02 4.55
CA THR A 199 -12.75 -33.01 4.00
C THR A 199 -14.04 -33.63 3.49
N VAL A 200 -14.01 -34.93 3.17
CA VAL A 200 -15.19 -35.81 3.08
C VAL A 200 -15.26 -36.63 4.38
N PRO A 201 -16.18 -36.30 5.30
CA PRO A 201 -16.30 -36.95 6.60
C PRO A 201 -16.58 -38.44 6.46
N GLN A 202 -15.83 -39.24 7.21
CA GLN A 202 -15.99 -40.67 7.36
C GLN A 202 -17.09 -41.01 8.39
N PRO A 203 -17.63 -42.24 8.40
CA PRO A 203 -18.60 -42.64 9.41
C PRO A 203 -18.15 -42.34 10.84
N GLY A 204 -18.96 -41.57 11.58
CA GLY A 204 -18.68 -41.12 12.95
C GLY A 204 -18.00 -39.75 13.05
N GLU A 205 -17.62 -39.13 11.93
CA GLU A 205 -17.12 -37.75 11.88
C GLU A 205 -18.26 -36.75 11.68
N VAL A 206 -18.07 -35.51 12.14
CA VAL A 206 -19.03 -34.41 11.97
C VAL A 206 -19.26 -34.15 10.48
N GLY A 207 -20.52 -33.99 10.07
CA GLY A 207 -20.90 -33.68 8.69
C GLY A 207 -21.15 -34.93 7.83
N HIS A 208 -20.81 -36.13 8.30
CA HIS A 208 -21.05 -37.37 7.56
C HIS A 208 -22.54 -37.60 7.26
N GLU A 209 -23.42 -37.17 8.17
CA GLU A 209 -24.87 -37.26 8.02
C GLU A 209 -25.43 -36.48 6.82
N SER A 210 -24.65 -35.54 6.27
CA SER A 210 -25.03 -34.76 5.10
C SER A 210 -24.77 -35.48 3.77
N TRP A 211 -24.05 -36.61 3.79
CA TRP A 211 -23.85 -37.47 2.62
C TRP A 211 -24.85 -38.62 2.68
N LEU A 212 -25.89 -38.53 1.85
CA LEU A 212 -26.89 -39.59 1.80
C LEU A 212 -26.37 -40.75 0.95
N ASN A 213 -26.84 -41.96 1.28
CA ASN A 213 -26.40 -43.20 0.65
C ASN A 213 -24.87 -43.36 0.73
N ASP A 214 -24.24 -43.74 -0.39
CA ASP A 214 -22.81 -43.98 -0.50
C ASP A 214 -22.05 -42.83 -1.18
N GLY A 215 -22.64 -41.62 -1.24
CA GLY A 215 -22.10 -40.47 -1.98
C GLY A 215 -20.69 -40.04 -1.56
N TRP A 216 -20.31 -40.33 -0.31
CA TRP A 216 -19.00 -40.01 0.29
C TRP A 216 -17.88 -40.97 -0.13
N LYS A 217 -18.19 -42.21 -0.54
CA LYS A 217 -17.19 -43.27 -0.72
C LYS A 217 -16.27 -42.96 -1.90
N GLY A 218 -14.97 -42.77 -1.63
CA GLY A 218 -13.96 -42.52 -2.66
C GLY A 218 -14.13 -41.20 -3.40
N ARG A 219 -14.91 -40.28 -2.84
CA ARG A 219 -15.27 -38.99 -3.46
C ARG A 219 -14.04 -38.12 -3.71
N SER A 220 -13.96 -37.56 -4.90
CA SER A 220 -12.99 -36.52 -5.28
C SER A 220 -13.59 -35.11 -5.08
N GLY A 221 -12.77 -34.07 -5.26
CA GLY A 221 -13.14 -32.69 -4.95
C GLY A 221 -13.05 -32.45 -3.45
N THR A 222 -13.88 -31.55 -2.91
CA THR A 222 -13.84 -31.11 -1.50
C THR A 222 -12.42 -30.77 -1.05
N ASN A 223 -11.67 -30.14 -1.93
CA ASN A 223 -10.25 -29.89 -1.76
C ASN A 223 -9.98 -28.41 -1.53
N VAL A 224 -8.96 -28.11 -0.74
CA VAL A 224 -8.39 -26.76 -0.67
C VAL A 224 -7.39 -26.64 -1.82
N TRP A 225 -7.88 -26.30 -3.01
CA TRP A 225 -7.02 -26.17 -4.20
C TRP A 225 -6.33 -24.81 -4.29
N VAL A 226 -6.87 -23.82 -3.58
CA VAL A 226 -6.17 -22.57 -3.39
C VAL A 226 -4.88 -22.85 -2.64
N TRP A 227 -3.86 -22.10 -3.01
CA TRP A 227 -2.48 -22.45 -2.75
C TRP A 227 -1.94 -21.90 -1.42
N TYR A 228 -2.82 -21.42 -0.54
CA TYR A 228 -2.50 -21.04 0.84
C TYR A 228 -3.78 -21.06 1.70
N MET A 229 -3.63 -20.95 3.02
CA MET A 229 -4.71 -20.83 4.01
C MET A 229 -4.42 -19.65 4.94
N THR A 230 -5.43 -19.17 5.67
CA THR A 230 -5.23 -18.18 6.74
C THR A 230 -5.29 -18.82 8.11
N ALA A 231 -4.67 -18.16 9.09
CA ALA A 231 -4.59 -18.65 10.45
C ALA A 231 -4.67 -17.51 11.47
N ASP A 232 -5.31 -17.79 12.59
CA ASP A 232 -5.26 -16.95 13.79
C ASP A 232 -4.17 -17.49 14.72
N GLU A 233 -3.10 -16.72 14.85
CA GLU A 233 -1.94 -17.06 15.67
C GLU A 233 -2.25 -17.15 17.17
N THR A 234 -3.21 -16.36 17.63
CA THR A 234 -3.60 -16.26 19.05
C THR A 234 -4.32 -17.54 19.46
N THR A 235 -5.27 -17.99 18.63
CA THR A 235 -6.10 -19.16 18.93
C THR A 235 -5.52 -20.47 18.38
N GLY A 236 -4.45 -20.41 17.57
CA GLY A 236 -3.87 -21.57 16.92
C GLY A 236 -4.83 -22.23 15.95
N THR A 237 -5.60 -21.42 15.20
CA THR A 237 -6.66 -21.91 14.30
C THR A 237 -6.26 -21.67 12.86
N ILE A 238 -6.44 -22.67 11.99
CA ILE A 238 -6.35 -22.54 10.55
C ILE A 238 -7.75 -22.55 9.95
N TYR A 239 -7.99 -21.66 9.00
CA TYR A 239 -9.25 -21.56 8.26
C TYR A 239 -9.03 -22.10 6.84
N MET A 240 -9.72 -23.18 6.53
CA MET A 240 -9.60 -23.91 5.26
C MET A 240 -10.80 -23.58 4.37
N PRO A 241 -10.58 -22.93 3.22
CA PRO A 241 -11.64 -22.71 2.24
C PRO A 241 -11.78 -23.95 1.34
N VAL A 242 -12.70 -24.85 1.72
CA VAL A 242 -12.92 -26.13 1.06
C VAL A 242 -13.80 -25.93 -0.18
N GLY A 243 -13.33 -26.39 -1.34
CA GLY A 243 -14.07 -26.35 -2.61
C GLY A 243 -15.24 -27.33 -2.66
N GLY A 244 -15.95 -27.36 -3.79
CA GLY A 244 -17.10 -28.24 -3.98
C GLY A 244 -16.70 -29.70 -4.23
N PRO A 245 -17.62 -30.66 -3.99
CA PRO A 245 -17.42 -32.05 -4.36
C PRO A 245 -17.47 -32.24 -5.88
N SER A 246 -16.64 -33.12 -6.42
CA SER A 246 -16.71 -33.49 -7.83
C SER A 246 -17.81 -34.55 -8.04
N PRO A 247 -18.58 -34.53 -9.14
CA PRO A 247 -18.51 -33.61 -10.29
C PRO A 247 -19.03 -32.21 -9.98
N ASN A 248 -18.55 -31.22 -10.74
CA ASN A 248 -18.96 -29.82 -10.58
C ASN A 248 -20.41 -29.52 -10.99
N TYR A 249 -20.93 -30.17 -12.04
CA TYR A 249 -22.21 -29.79 -12.68
C TYR A 249 -23.27 -30.90 -12.67
N TYR A 250 -23.02 -31.98 -11.93
CA TYR A 250 -24.00 -33.05 -11.71
C TYR A 250 -23.80 -33.65 -10.32
N GLY A 251 -24.88 -33.73 -9.54
CA GLY A 251 -24.82 -34.19 -8.14
C GLY A 251 -25.67 -35.43 -7.82
N GLY A 252 -26.26 -36.10 -8.82
CA GLY A 252 -27.19 -37.20 -8.57
C GLY A 252 -26.58 -38.46 -7.93
N ASP A 253 -25.25 -38.62 -7.96
CA ASP A 253 -24.52 -39.71 -7.29
C ASP A 253 -24.08 -39.35 -5.84
N ARG A 254 -24.35 -38.12 -5.39
CA ARG A 254 -24.02 -37.60 -4.06
C ARG A 254 -25.18 -36.80 -3.45
N PRO A 255 -26.37 -37.40 -3.25
CA PRO A 255 -27.48 -36.67 -2.67
C PRO A 255 -27.17 -36.19 -1.24
N GLY A 256 -27.61 -34.97 -0.90
CA GLY A 256 -27.41 -34.34 0.40
C GLY A 256 -26.56 -33.06 0.34
N ASN A 257 -26.32 -32.43 1.49
CA ASN A 257 -25.63 -31.14 1.53
C ASN A 257 -24.12 -31.23 1.31
N ASP A 258 -23.54 -32.44 1.31
CA ASP A 258 -22.14 -32.71 0.95
C ASP A 258 -21.08 -31.99 1.81
N LEU A 259 -21.25 -31.92 3.13
CA LEU A 259 -20.26 -31.30 4.02
C LEU A 259 -18.93 -32.06 3.99
N PHE A 260 -17.76 -31.44 3.91
CA PHE A 260 -17.50 -30.00 4.08
C PHE A 260 -17.32 -29.27 2.74
N GLY A 261 -17.97 -29.70 1.67
CA GLY A 261 -17.99 -29.01 0.38
C GLY A 261 -18.47 -27.56 0.53
N ASN A 262 -17.83 -26.65 -0.22
CA ASN A 262 -18.11 -25.21 -0.23
C ASN A 262 -18.23 -24.63 1.20
N SER A 263 -17.29 -24.99 2.07
CA SER A 263 -17.30 -24.59 3.48
C SER A 263 -16.00 -23.91 3.91
N ILE A 264 -16.11 -22.96 4.83
CA ILE A 264 -14.97 -22.56 5.66
C ILE A 264 -14.91 -23.49 6.85
N VAL A 265 -13.81 -24.22 6.98
CA VAL A 265 -13.59 -25.16 8.07
C VAL A 265 -12.46 -24.66 8.95
N ALA A 266 -12.74 -24.49 10.24
CA ALA A 266 -11.76 -24.13 11.24
C ALA A 266 -11.20 -25.39 11.92
N VAL A 267 -9.88 -25.53 11.92
CA VAL A 267 -9.18 -26.63 12.60
C VAL A 267 -8.08 -26.10 13.51
N ASP A 268 -7.72 -26.88 14.51
CA ASP A 268 -6.51 -26.64 15.29
C ASP A 268 -5.26 -26.83 14.42
N ALA A 269 -4.37 -25.82 14.40
CA ALA A 269 -3.22 -25.79 13.52
C ALA A 269 -2.22 -26.92 13.78
N GLN A 270 -2.09 -27.38 15.03
CA GLN A 270 -1.10 -28.37 15.42
C GLN A 270 -1.61 -29.81 15.31
N THR A 271 -2.91 -30.02 15.45
CA THR A 271 -3.51 -31.35 15.55
C THR A 271 -4.47 -31.69 14.41
N GLY A 272 -4.92 -30.69 13.64
CA GLY A 272 -5.95 -30.86 12.60
C GLY A 272 -7.34 -31.12 13.17
N LYS A 273 -7.53 -31.01 14.48
CA LYS A 273 -8.82 -31.27 15.13
C LYS A 273 -9.86 -30.25 14.70
N TYR A 274 -11.03 -30.73 14.28
CA TYR A 274 -12.20 -29.90 13.97
C TYR A 274 -12.57 -28.95 15.12
N LYS A 275 -12.87 -27.68 14.78
CA LYS A 275 -13.41 -26.68 15.70
C LYS A 275 -14.84 -26.28 15.32
N TRP A 276 -15.02 -25.72 14.13
CA TRP A 276 -16.33 -25.31 13.59
C TRP A 276 -16.29 -25.29 12.05
N HIS A 277 -17.45 -25.21 11.39
CA HIS A 277 -17.52 -24.91 9.96
C HIS A 277 -18.69 -23.98 9.64
N PHE A 278 -18.62 -23.30 8.50
CA PHE A 278 -19.76 -22.59 7.89
C PHE A 278 -19.83 -22.96 6.41
N GLN A 279 -20.94 -23.56 5.98
CA GLN A 279 -21.17 -23.94 4.59
C GLN A 279 -21.84 -22.80 3.83
N THR A 280 -21.26 -22.37 2.72
CA THR A 280 -21.75 -21.23 1.93
C THR A 280 -22.62 -21.63 0.75
N ILE A 281 -22.60 -22.91 0.38
CA ILE A 281 -23.44 -23.52 -0.66
C ILE A 281 -23.79 -24.93 -0.23
N HIS A 282 -25.09 -25.23 -0.19
CA HIS A 282 -25.60 -26.58 -0.01
C HIS A 282 -25.62 -27.29 -1.36
N HIS A 283 -24.93 -28.44 -1.47
CA HIS A 283 -24.90 -29.26 -2.69
C HIS A 283 -24.57 -28.49 -3.97
N ASP A 284 -23.29 -28.10 -4.13
CA ASP A 284 -22.85 -27.32 -5.29
C ASP A 284 -23.07 -28.06 -6.62
N LEU A 285 -23.60 -27.34 -7.61
CA LEU A 285 -23.88 -27.79 -8.98
C LEU A 285 -23.34 -26.81 -10.03
N TRP A 286 -22.45 -25.89 -9.62
CA TRP A 286 -22.09 -24.72 -10.40
C TRP A 286 -20.58 -24.47 -10.55
N ASP A 287 -19.71 -25.31 -9.97
CA ASP A 287 -18.26 -25.01 -9.80
C ASP A 287 -18.06 -23.70 -9.01
N TRP A 288 -18.89 -23.43 -8.00
CA TRP A 288 -18.78 -22.25 -7.16
C TRP A 288 -17.97 -22.51 -5.90
N ASP A 289 -16.76 -23.01 -6.12
CA ASP A 289 -15.73 -23.01 -5.09
C ASP A 289 -15.60 -21.64 -4.42
N MET A 290 -15.03 -21.67 -3.22
CA MET A 290 -14.53 -20.50 -2.52
C MET A 290 -13.02 -20.51 -2.54
N PRO A 291 -12.36 -20.17 -3.66
CA PRO A 291 -10.92 -20.30 -3.70
C PRO A 291 -10.21 -19.34 -2.75
N PRO A 292 -10.54 -18.04 -2.59
CA PRO A 292 -9.67 -17.20 -1.78
C PRO A 292 -9.86 -17.50 -0.28
N PRO A 293 -8.78 -17.74 0.48
CA PRO A 293 -8.88 -17.81 1.94
C PRO A 293 -9.46 -16.53 2.55
N PRO A 294 -10.12 -16.63 3.72
CA PRO A 294 -10.77 -15.47 4.32
C PRO A 294 -9.74 -14.51 4.87
N VAL A 295 -10.03 -13.21 4.80
CA VAL A 295 -9.24 -12.19 5.50
C VAL A 295 -9.69 -12.09 6.96
N LEU A 296 -8.74 -12.11 7.90
CA LEU A 296 -9.01 -12.04 9.35
C LEU A 296 -8.75 -10.63 9.87
N PHE A 297 -9.69 -10.09 10.64
CA PHE A 297 -9.60 -8.75 11.24
C PHE A 297 -10.67 -8.63 12.33
N ASP A 298 -10.75 -7.51 13.04
CA ASP A 298 -11.76 -7.29 14.06
C ASP A 298 -12.88 -6.36 13.55
N VAL A 299 -14.13 -6.67 13.89
CA VAL A 299 -15.31 -5.85 13.61
C VAL A 299 -15.72 -5.10 14.86
N HIS A 300 -15.94 -3.79 14.75
CA HIS A 300 -16.51 -2.97 15.80
C HIS A 300 -18.00 -2.73 15.57
N LYS A 301 -18.85 -3.40 16.36
CA LYS A 301 -20.31 -3.36 16.21
C LYS A 301 -20.99 -3.31 17.58
N ASP A 302 -21.96 -2.43 17.75
CA ASP A 302 -22.76 -2.27 18.98
C ASP A 302 -21.89 -2.10 20.25
N GLY A 303 -20.79 -1.35 20.13
CA GLY A 303 -19.83 -1.12 21.22
C GLY A 303 -18.94 -2.32 21.56
N LYS A 304 -19.01 -3.42 20.79
CA LYS A 304 -18.19 -4.63 20.97
C LYS A 304 -17.16 -4.75 19.84
N THR A 305 -16.00 -5.27 20.19
CA THR A 305 -15.01 -5.76 19.23
C THR A 305 -15.23 -7.26 19.06
N ILE A 306 -15.52 -7.68 17.83
CA ILE A 306 -15.84 -9.06 17.47
C ILE A 306 -14.69 -9.59 16.61
N PRO A 307 -14.04 -10.71 16.98
CA PRO A 307 -13.03 -11.32 16.15
C PRO A 307 -13.70 -11.87 14.88
N ALA A 308 -13.39 -11.28 13.73
CA ALA A 308 -14.09 -11.54 12.48
C ALA A 308 -13.19 -12.17 11.42
N LEU A 309 -13.85 -12.77 10.44
CA LEU A 309 -13.30 -13.08 9.13
C LEU A 309 -14.29 -12.70 8.04
N ALA A 310 -13.79 -12.35 6.86
CA ALA A 310 -14.61 -12.13 5.67
C ALA A 310 -14.18 -13.11 4.58
N GLU A 311 -15.11 -13.98 4.19
CA GLU A 311 -14.95 -14.97 3.13
C GLU A 311 -15.67 -14.50 1.86
N THR A 312 -15.06 -14.70 0.69
CA THR A 312 -15.64 -14.33 -0.61
C THR A 312 -15.57 -15.51 -1.59
N GLY A 313 -16.67 -15.81 -2.27
CA GLY A 313 -16.74 -16.97 -3.18
C GLY A 313 -16.92 -16.63 -4.66
N LYS A 314 -16.82 -17.65 -5.52
CA LYS A 314 -17.14 -17.53 -6.95
C LYS A 314 -18.60 -17.11 -7.18
N ASN A 315 -19.54 -17.41 -6.29
CA ASN A 315 -20.92 -16.92 -6.42
C ASN A 315 -21.08 -15.38 -6.22
N GLY A 316 -20.03 -14.68 -5.80
CA GLY A 316 -20.06 -13.23 -5.60
C GLY A 316 -20.66 -12.77 -4.28
N PHE A 317 -20.92 -13.68 -3.34
CA PHE A 317 -21.26 -13.33 -1.96
C PHE A 317 -20.02 -13.08 -1.11
N MET A 318 -20.21 -12.29 -0.05
CA MET A 318 -19.27 -12.16 1.05
C MET A 318 -19.95 -12.53 2.36
N TYR A 319 -19.34 -13.43 3.12
CA TYR A 319 -19.80 -13.84 4.43
C TYR A 319 -18.88 -13.28 5.50
N ILE A 320 -19.41 -12.40 6.36
CA ILE A 320 -18.67 -11.84 7.49
C ILE A 320 -19.08 -12.62 8.74
N LEU A 321 -18.16 -13.45 9.24
CA LEU A 321 -18.40 -14.42 10.30
C LEU A 321 -17.53 -14.10 11.51
N ASN A 322 -17.98 -14.47 12.71
CA ASN A 322 -17.13 -14.53 13.88
C ASN A 322 -16.12 -15.67 13.67
N ARG A 323 -14.82 -15.36 13.66
CA ARG A 323 -13.77 -16.35 13.35
C ARG A 323 -13.59 -17.41 14.45
N GLU A 324 -14.08 -17.18 15.65
CA GLU A 324 -14.00 -18.15 16.75
C GLU A 324 -15.14 -19.17 16.72
N THR A 325 -16.30 -18.80 16.15
CA THR A 325 -17.54 -19.60 16.23
C THR A 325 -18.15 -19.99 14.88
N GLY A 326 -17.83 -19.26 13.80
CA GLY A 326 -18.46 -19.40 12.49
C GLY A 326 -19.81 -18.69 12.36
N GLU A 327 -20.29 -18.01 13.40
CA GLU A 327 -21.60 -17.36 13.40
C GLU A 327 -21.60 -16.07 12.53
N PRO A 328 -22.64 -15.83 11.70
CA PRO A 328 -22.72 -14.61 10.90
C PRO A 328 -22.88 -13.34 11.74
N ILE A 329 -21.99 -12.36 11.52
CA ILE A 329 -22.00 -11.08 12.27
C ILE A 329 -23.13 -10.16 11.78
N HIS A 330 -23.42 -10.18 10.48
CA HIS A 330 -24.46 -9.35 9.86
C HIS A 330 -25.68 -10.14 9.39
N GLY A 331 -25.79 -11.39 9.80
CA GLY A 331 -26.91 -12.27 9.48
C GLY A 331 -26.80 -12.96 8.13
N VAL A 332 -27.31 -14.19 8.09
CA VAL A 332 -27.50 -15.02 6.90
C VAL A 332 -28.92 -15.57 6.98
N VAL A 333 -29.60 -15.66 5.85
CA VAL A 333 -30.94 -16.23 5.75
C VAL A 333 -30.97 -17.35 4.72
N GLU A 334 -31.62 -18.46 5.06
CA GLU A 334 -31.96 -19.50 4.11
C GLU A 334 -33.05 -19.00 3.17
N ARG A 335 -32.82 -19.08 1.86
CA ARG A 335 -33.83 -18.72 0.85
C ARG A 335 -34.12 -19.92 -0.06
N PRO A 336 -35.40 -20.16 -0.41
CA PRO A 336 -35.74 -21.15 -1.43
C PRO A 336 -35.04 -20.84 -2.76
N VAL A 337 -34.54 -21.87 -3.42
CA VAL A 337 -33.93 -21.79 -4.76
C VAL A 337 -34.64 -22.73 -5.73
N ALA A 338 -34.50 -22.48 -7.03
CA ALA A 338 -35.16 -23.28 -8.05
C ALA A 338 -34.50 -24.66 -8.17
N ALA A 339 -35.32 -25.67 -8.47
CA ALA A 339 -34.87 -27.01 -8.85
C ALA A 339 -34.89 -27.16 -10.38
N GLY A 340 -33.92 -27.90 -10.92
CA GLY A 340 -33.89 -28.29 -12.32
C GLY A 340 -34.72 -29.55 -12.59
N ASN A 341 -34.47 -30.18 -13.74
CA ASN A 341 -35.16 -31.40 -14.18
C ASN A 341 -34.18 -32.50 -14.63
N VAL A 342 -32.91 -32.43 -14.20
CA VAL A 342 -31.90 -33.43 -14.56
C VAL A 342 -32.25 -34.77 -13.90
N PRO A 343 -32.33 -35.88 -14.66
CA PRO A 343 -32.73 -37.16 -14.10
C PRO A 343 -31.81 -37.62 -12.97
N GLY A 344 -32.40 -37.87 -11.80
CA GLY A 344 -31.69 -38.35 -10.62
C GLY A 344 -30.85 -37.31 -9.88
N GLU A 345 -30.80 -36.06 -10.35
CA GLU A 345 -30.10 -34.98 -9.66
C GLU A 345 -30.83 -34.58 -8.38
N TRP A 346 -30.06 -34.32 -7.33
CA TRP A 346 -30.57 -33.81 -6.06
C TRP A 346 -30.44 -32.29 -6.05
N TYR A 347 -31.47 -31.58 -5.56
CA TYR A 347 -31.44 -30.13 -5.45
C TYR A 347 -31.69 -29.73 -4.00
N SER A 348 -30.82 -28.86 -3.46
CA SER A 348 -31.06 -28.30 -2.14
C SER A 348 -32.34 -27.45 -2.13
N PRO A 349 -33.24 -27.60 -1.15
CA PRO A 349 -34.44 -26.78 -1.06
C PRO A 349 -34.15 -25.29 -0.83
N THR A 350 -33.05 -24.98 -0.13
CA THR A 350 -32.64 -23.61 0.22
C THR A 350 -31.13 -23.43 0.03
N GLN A 351 -30.71 -22.17 0.01
CA GLN A 351 -29.31 -21.77 0.07
C GLN A 351 -29.13 -20.64 1.09
N PRO A 352 -27.94 -20.51 1.71
CA PRO A 352 -27.63 -19.40 2.59
C PRO A 352 -27.37 -18.13 1.77
N PHE A 353 -28.01 -17.02 2.16
CA PHE A 353 -27.75 -15.69 1.58
C PHE A 353 -27.33 -14.71 2.68
N PRO A 354 -26.19 -14.00 2.54
CA PRO A 354 -25.85 -12.94 3.48
C PRO A 354 -26.91 -11.84 3.43
N VAL A 355 -27.30 -11.33 4.60
CA VAL A 355 -28.16 -10.14 4.69
C VAL A 355 -27.34 -8.89 4.38
N LYS A 356 -26.12 -8.82 4.92
CA LYS A 356 -25.10 -7.85 4.54
C LYS A 356 -23.70 -8.46 4.47
N PRO A 357 -22.83 -8.00 3.55
CA PRO A 357 -23.15 -7.06 2.48
C PRO A 357 -24.12 -7.65 1.45
N GLN A 358 -24.70 -6.77 0.64
CA GLN A 358 -25.36 -7.20 -0.58
C GLN A 358 -24.36 -7.95 -1.47
N GLN A 359 -24.87 -8.78 -2.39
CA GLN A 359 -24.01 -9.50 -3.34
C GLN A 359 -23.11 -8.53 -4.11
N LEU A 360 -21.83 -8.88 -4.23
CA LEU A 360 -20.78 -8.00 -4.76
C LEU A 360 -20.70 -8.01 -6.29
N SER A 361 -21.31 -9.00 -6.91
CA SER A 361 -21.52 -9.10 -8.35
C SER A 361 -22.99 -9.32 -8.65
N ARG A 362 -23.39 -9.08 -9.89
CA ARG A 362 -24.70 -9.40 -10.42
C ARG A 362 -24.97 -10.90 -10.28
N GLY A 363 -26.03 -11.23 -9.56
CA GLY A 363 -26.53 -12.60 -9.42
C GLY A 363 -27.70 -12.93 -10.35
N HIS A 364 -28.28 -11.94 -11.04
CA HIS A 364 -29.49 -12.10 -11.85
C HIS A 364 -29.33 -11.46 -13.23
N TRP A 365 -30.03 -11.98 -14.24
CA TRP A 365 -30.09 -11.38 -15.57
C TRP A 365 -31.53 -11.43 -16.10
N ASP A 366 -31.98 -10.30 -16.66
CA ASP A 366 -33.25 -10.13 -17.36
C ASP A 366 -33.00 -9.66 -18.81
N PRO A 367 -33.89 -9.87 -19.80
CA PRO A 367 -33.69 -9.36 -21.16
C PRO A 367 -33.46 -7.85 -21.24
N GLU A 368 -33.98 -7.07 -20.29
CA GLU A 368 -33.70 -5.63 -20.19
C GLU A 368 -32.23 -5.32 -19.85
N ASP A 369 -31.48 -6.28 -19.27
CA ASP A 369 -30.05 -6.18 -19.00
C ASP A 369 -29.17 -6.51 -20.21
N MET A 370 -29.76 -6.87 -21.36
CA MET A 370 -29.00 -7.06 -22.59
C MET A 370 -28.29 -5.76 -23.00
N VAL A 371 -27.06 -5.91 -23.47
CA VAL A 371 -26.25 -4.79 -23.96
C VAL A 371 -26.99 -3.98 -25.04
N THR A 372 -26.81 -2.66 -25.03
CA THR A 372 -27.38 -1.74 -26.03
C THR A 372 -26.32 -1.12 -26.93
N ALA A 373 -26.73 -0.50 -28.03
CA ALA A 373 -25.81 0.20 -28.93
C ALA A 373 -25.14 1.41 -28.26
N ALA A 374 -25.76 1.99 -27.23
CA ALA A 374 -25.16 3.05 -26.43
C ALA A 374 -23.99 2.52 -25.59
N ASP A 375 -24.12 1.30 -25.06
CA ASP A 375 -23.09 0.64 -24.25
C ASP A 375 -21.89 0.20 -25.10
N THR A 376 -22.14 -0.38 -26.28
CA THR A 376 -21.09 -0.91 -27.16
C THR A 376 -21.27 -0.47 -28.62
N SER A 377 -21.99 -1.25 -29.44
CA SER A 377 -22.23 -1.01 -30.86
C SER A 377 -23.46 -1.79 -31.34
N PRO A 378 -24.14 -1.37 -32.42
CA PRO A 378 -25.27 -2.10 -33.00
C PRO A 378 -24.92 -3.55 -33.40
N GLU A 379 -23.72 -3.79 -33.90
CA GLU A 379 -23.24 -5.10 -34.36
C GLU A 379 -23.11 -6.08 -33.18
N HIS A 380 -22.58 -5.62 -32.05
CA HIS A 380 -22.51 -6.42 -30.83
C HIS A 380 -23.91 -6.77 -30.31
N VAL A 381 -24.85 -5.81 -30.32
CA VAL A 381 -26.25 -6.07 -29.93
C VAL A 381 -26.89 -7.13 -30.83
N ALA A 382 -26.70 -7.02 -32.15
CA ALA A 382 -27.21 -8.01 -33.10
C ALA A 382 -26.61 -9.40 -32.85
N ALA A 383 -25.29 -9.47 -32.58
CA ALA A 383 -24.62 -10.72 -32.25
C ALA A 383 -25.15 -11.36 -30.95
N CYS A 384 -25.43 -10.57 -29.92
CA CYS A 384 -26.01 -11.06 -28.68
C CYS A 384 -27.45 -11.54 -28.83
N LYS A 385 -28.27 -10.86 -29.64
CA LYS A 385 -29.62 -11.34 -30.01
C LYS A 385 -29.53 -12.66 -30.77
N ALA A 386 -28.66 -12.74 -31.77
CA ALA A 386 -28.44 -13.97 -32.53
C ALA A 386 -27.94 -15.13 -31.65
N LEU A 387 -27.10 -14.85 -30.65
CA LEU A 387 -26.69 -15.84 -29.65
C LEU A 387 -27.92 -16.35 -28.88
N LEU A 388 -28.74 -15.45 -28.32
CA LEU A 388 -29.94 -15.86 -27.57
C LEU A 388 -30.92 -16.64 -28.45
N ASP A 389 -31.16 -16.19 -29.68
CA ASP A 389 -32.01 -16.88 -30.66
C ASP A 389 -31.48 -18.29 -30.98
N SER A 390 -30.16 -18.46 -31.07
CA SER A 390 -29.55 -19.78 -31.31
C SER A 390 -29.79 -20.77 -30.16
N TYR A 391 -29.99 -20.26 -28.94
CA TYR A 391 -30.38 -21.03 -27.76
C TYR A 391 -31.92 -21.20 -27.64
N GLY A 392 -32.68 -20.90 -28.70
CA GLY A 392 -34.13 -21.05 -28.74
C GLY A 392 -34.90 -19.80 -28.31
N GLY A 393 -34.24 -18.66 -28.13
CA GLY A 393 -34.86 -17.36 -27.82
C GLY A 393 -35.46 -17.27 -26.41
N THR A 394 -35.35 -18.32 -25.61
CA THR A 394 -35.81 -18.37 -24.21
C THR A 394 -34.66 -18.83 -23.32
N PHE A 395 -34.67 -18.38 -22.07
CA PHE A 395 -33.66 -18.74 -21.08
C PHE A 395 -34.33 -18.86 -19.71
N PHE A 396 -33.64 -19.53 -18.79
CA PHE A 396 -34.00 -19.58 -17.38
C PHE A 396 -32.89 -18.92 -16.54
N ASN A 397 -33.29 -18.00 -15.67
CA ASN A 397 -32.47 -17.44 -14.60
C ASN A 397 -33.35 -17.19 -13.38
N SER A 398 -32.96 -17.75 -12.23
CA SER A 398 -33.66 -17.57 -10.95
C SER A 398 -32.75 -16.93 -9.89
N GLY A 399 -31.80 -16.09 -10.33
CA GLY A 399 -30.76 -15.51 -9.48
C GLY A 399 -29.50 -16.37 -9.44
N SER A 400 -28.65 -16.18 -8.42
CA SER A 400 -27.31 -16.79 -8.37
C SER A 400 -27.40 -18.29 -8.57
N PHE A 401 -28.16 -19.00 -7.74
CA PHE A 401 -28.35 -20.47 -7.78
C PHE A 401 -29.35 -20.93 -8.85
N THR A 402 -29.19 -20.46 -10.09
CA THR A 402 -29.96 -20.94 -11.25
C THR A 402 -29.56 -22.39 -11.58
N PRO A 403 -30.44 -23.40 -11.50
CA PRO A 403 -30.08 -24.76 -11.94
C PRO A 403 -29.90 -24.82 -13.45
N PHE A 404 -29.04 -25.74 -13.92
CA PHE A 404 -28.98 -26.10 -15.32
C PHE A 404 -30.06 -27.15 -15.65
N PHE A 405 -30.81 -26.93 -16.73
CA PHE A 405 -31.86 -27.86 -17.16
C PHE A 405 -31.30 -28.99 -18.04
N TYR A 406 -31.97 -30.13 -18.03
CA TYR A 406 -31.66 -31.25 -18.92
C TYR A 406 -32.08 -30.94 -20.35
N HIS A 407 -31.14 -31.13 -21.27
CA HIS A 407 -31.38 -31.10 -22.70
C HIS A 407 -31.37 -32.53 -23.26
N GLU A 408 -32.52 -32.96 -23.74
CA GLU A 408 -32.68 -34.21 -24.47
C GLU A 408 -32.26 -34.02 -25.93
N ASP A 409 -31.44 -34.93 -26.46
CA ASP A 409 -30.97 -34.89 -27.84
C ASP A 409 -32.14 -34.74 -28.84
N GLY A 410 -32.04 -33.73 -29.72
CA GLY A 410 -33.04 -33.47 -30.76
C GLY A 410 -34.27 -32.69 -30.28
N LYS A 411 -34.33 -32.25 -29.03
CA LYS A 411 -35.31 -31.26 -28.54
C LYS A 411 -34.72 -29.84 -28.60
N PRO A 412 -35.55 -28.79 -28.62
CA PRO A 412 -35.05 -27.43 -28.37
C PRO A 412 -34.44 -27.34 -26.96
N PRO A 413 -33.28 -26.67 -26.79
CA PRO A 413 -32.67 -26.51 -25.48
C PRO A 413 -33.48 -25.56 -24.59
N ILE A 414 -33.46 -25.81 -23.28
CA ILE A 414 -33.85 -24.83 -22.26
C ILE A 414 -32.55 -24.26 -21.71
N ALA A 415 -32.10 -23.13 -22.26
CA ALA A 415 -30.83 -22.54 -21.85
C ALA A 415 -30.92 -21.94 -20.46
N SER A 416 -29.96 -22.25 -19.59
CA SER A 416 -29.78 -21.60 -18.30
C SER A 416 -28.69 -20.55 -18.43
N ILE A 417 -28.93 -19.35 -17.89
CA ILE A 417 -27.91 -18.31 -17.78
C ILE A 417 -27.56 -18.18 -16.31
N ASN A 418 -26.29 -18.42 -15.95
CA ASN A 418 -25.79 -18.32 -14.58
C ASN A 418 -24.86 -17.13 -14.44
N MET A 419 -25.01 -16.40 -13.33
CA MET A 419 -24.26 -15.19 -13.02
C MET A 419 -23.70 -15.29 -11.59
N PRO A 420 -22.42 -14.94 -11.37
CA PRO A 420 -21.37 -14.68 -12.36
C PRO A 420 -20.81 -15.99 -12.95
N HIS A 421 -20.08 -15.90 -14.08
CA HIS A 421 -19.51 -17.01 -14.85
C HIS A 421 -18.41 -17.76 -14.09
N ASN A 422 -17.14 -17.61 -14.47
CA ASN A 422 -15.96 -18.21 -13.81
C ASN A 422 -15.69 -17.60 -12.42
N GLY A 423 -16.75 -17.26 -11.70
CA GLY A 423 -16.76 -16.62 -10.41
C GLY A 423 -16.77 -15.09 -10.45
N GLY A 424 -17.40 -14.49 -9.45
CA GLY A 424 -17.32 -13.08 -9.10
C GLY A 424 -15.94 -12.80 -8.55
N SER A 425 -15.68 -13.23 -7.30
CA SER A 425 -14.32 -13.28 -6.75
C SER A 425 -13.72 -14.66 -6.97
N ASN A 426 -12.56 -14.73 -7.62
CA ASN A 426 -11.84 -15.98 -7.84
C ASN A 426 -10.58 -16.04 -6.96
N TRP A 427 -9.57 -16.83 -7.32
CA TRP A 427 -8.38 -17.13 -6.53
C TRP A 427 -7.58 -15.90 -6.07
N GLY A 428 -7.71 -14.78 -6.77
CA GLY A 428 -7.11 -13.52 -6.40
C GLY A 428 -7.56 -13.02 -5.04
N GLY A 429 -8.81 -13.23 -4.64
CA GLY A 429 -9.30 -12.95 -3.29
C GLY A 429 -9.26 -11.49 -2.85
N SER A 430 -9.44 -11.31 -1.54
CA SER A 430 -9.61 -10.01 -0.90
C SER A 430 -8.33 -9.51 -0.22
N ALA A 431 -8.29 -8.21 0.05
CA ALA A 431 -7.37 -7.57 1.00
C ALA A 431 -8.18 -6.79 2.04
N ALA A 432 -7.60 -6.47 3.19
CA ALA A 432 -8.27 -5.72 4.23
C ALA A 432 -7.38 -4.61 4.79
N ASP A 433 -7.98 -3.49 5.19
CA ASP A 433 -7.39 -2.55 6.14
C ASP A 433 -7.91 -2.90 7.54
N PRO A 434 -7.16 -3.71 8.33
CA PRO A 434 -7.65 -4.21 9.61
C PRO A 434 -7.85 -3.10 10.64
N ALA A 435 -7.19 -1.95 10.49
CA ALA A 435 -7.36 -0.81 11.40
C ALA A 435 -8.70 -0.09 11.17
N LYS A 436 -9.24 -0.18 9.96
CA LYS A 436 -10.54 0.43 9.60
C LYS A 436 -11.68 -0.59 9.53
N GLY A 437 -11.38 -1.89 9.48
CA GLY A 437 -12.38 -2.92 9.23
C GLY A 437 -12.96 -2.84 7.81
N VAL A 438 -12.14 -2.47 6.81
CA VAL A 438 -12.58 -2.36 5.42
C VAL A 438 -11.96 -3.47 4.58
N VAL A 439 -12.78 -4.16 3.78
CA VAL A 439 -12.37 -5.26 2.89
C VAL A 439 -12.47 -4.80 1.44
N TYR A 440 -11.42 -5.03 0.66
CA TYR A 440 -11.30 -4.67 -0.74
C TYR A 440 -11.25 -5.94 -1.61
N VAL A 441 -12.11 -6.00 -2.62
CA VAL A 441 -12.25 -7.20 -3.46
C VAL A 441 -12.67 -6.81 -4.88
N ASN A 442 -12.05 -7.46 -5.87
CA ASN A 442 -12.50 -7.37 -7.25
C ASN A 442 -13.52 -8.44 -7.58
N THR A 443 -14.46 -8.11 -8.47
CA THR A 443 -15.46 -9.06 -8.97
C THR A 443 -15.56 -9.02 -10.49
N SER A 444 -15.84 -10.17 -11.10
CA SER A 444 -16.27 -10.33 -12.49
C SER A 444 -17.79 -10.44 -12.56
N GLU A 445 -18.38 -9.88 -13.61
CA GLU A 445 -19.84 -9.78 -13.77
C GLU A 445 -20.34 -10.61 -14.97
N GLY A 446 -19.45 -11.23 -15.74
CA GLY A 446 -19.82 -11.98 -16.94
C GLY A 446 -20.74 -13.17 -16.64
N GLY A 447 -21.55 -13.58 -17.61
CA GLY A 447 -22.47 -14.71 -17.48
C GLY A 447 -21.98 -15.97 -18.16
N SER A 448 -22.57 -17.10 -17.79
CA SER A 448 -22.38 -18.39 -18.45
C SER A 448 -23.71 -18.87 -19.02
N ILE A 449 -23.70 -19.59 -20.14
CA ILE A 449 -24.92 -20.10 -20.79
C ILE A 449 -24.75 -21.58 -21.11
N GLY A 450 -25.81 -22.38 -20.96
CA GLY A 450 -25.78 -23.80 -21.30
C GLY A 450 -26.91 -24.62 -20.69
N TRP A 451 -26.69 -25.92 -20.61
CA TRP A 451 -27.61 -26.93 -20.07
C TRP A 451 -26.83 -28.12 -19.53
N VAL A 452 -27.50 -29.08 -18.90
CA VAL A 452 -26.95 -30.42 -18.65
C VAL A 452 -27.40 -31.36 -19.76
N GLU A 453 -26.50 -32.16 -20.31
CA GLU A 453 -26.79 -33.18 -21.32
C GLU A 453 -26.27 -34.55 -20.87
N LYS A 454 -26.73 -35.61 -21.54
CA LYS A 454 -26.13 -36.93 -21.37
C LYS A 454 -24.70 -36.88 -21.88
N ARG A 455 -23.76 -37.35 -21.07
CA ARG A 455 -22.33 -37.29 -21.41
C ARG A 455 -22.07 -38.07 -22.70
N LYS A 456 -21.40 -37.43 -23.66
CA LYS A 456 -21.03 -38.06 -24.94
C LYS A 456 -19.91 -39.09 -24.74
N PRO A 457 -19.98 -40.29 -25.37
CA PRO A 457 -18.92 -41.30 -25.25
C PRO A 457 -17.54 -40.74 -25.62
N GLY A 458 -16.56 -40.86 -24.71
CA GLY A 458 -15.20 -40.33 -24.90
C GLY A 458 -15.09 -38.80 -24.89
N GLY A 459 -16.15 -38.08 -24.52
CA GLY A 459 -16.13 -36.63 -24.42
C GLY A 459 -15.34 -36.14 -23.20
N ASP A 460 -14.44 -35.19 -23.42
CA ASP A 460 -13.80 -34.40 -22.35
C ASP A 460 -14.61 -33.12 -22.13
N TYR A 461 -15.24 -33.01 -20.97
CA TYR A 461 -16.05 -31.85 -20.58
C TYR A 461 -15.24 -30.83 -19.77
N GLY A 462 -13.91 -31.03 -19.72
CA GLY A 462 -12.96 -30.14 -19.06
C GLY A 462 -12.12 -30.87 -18.03
N ARG A 463 -10.92 -30.31 -17.77
CA ARG A 463 -9.99 -30.70 -16.69
C ARG A 463 -9.66 -32.19 -16.59
N GLY A 464 -9.59 -32.88 -17.72
CA GLY A 464 -9.15 -34.28 -17.76
C GLY A 464 -10.27 -35.28 -17.47
N THR A 465 -11.53 -34.87 -17.57
CA THR A 465 -12.70 -35.74 -17.36
C THR A 465 -12.99 -36.67 -18.55
N ALA A 466 -12.06 -36.81 -19.50
CA ALA A 466 -12.19 -37.70 -20.65
C ALA A 466 -12.42 -39.17 -20.26
N THR A 467 -11.92 -39.58 -19.09
CA THR A 467 -12.09 -40.93 -18.52
C THR A 467 -13.21 -41.03 -17.49
N SER A 468 -13.95 -39.94 -17.26
CA SER A 468 -15.04 -39.89 -16.29
C SER A 468 -16.18 -40.84 -16.65
N ASN A 469 -16.76 -41.48 -15.65
CA ASN A 469 -17.95 -42.33 -15.77
C ASN A 469 -19.26 -41.60 -15.39
N GLN A 470 -19.22 -40.26 -15.30
CA GLN A 470 -20.41 -39.44 -15.04
C GLN A 470 -21.47 -39.65 -16.13
N LEU A 471 -22.74 -39.73 -15.70
CA LEU A 471 -23.87 -39.93 -16.60
C LEU A 471 -24.24 -38.67 -17.38
N TYR A 472 -24.16 -37.52 -16.71
CA TYR A 472 -24.55 -36.21 -17.21
C TYR A 472 -23.45 -35.20 -16.94
N ASP A 473 -23.32 -34.20 -17.82
CA ASP A 473 -22.42 -33.06 -17.62
C ASP A 473 -22.89 -31.85 -18.42
N ARG A 474 -22.28 -30.70 -18.18
CA ARG A 474 -22.62 -29.41 -18.75
C ARG A 474 -22.26 -29.31 -20.23
N GLY A 475 -23.27 -29.08 -21.05
CA GLY A 475 -23.19 -28.84 -22.49
C GLY A 475 -23.54 -27.41 -22.89
N SER A 476 -23.22 -27.08 -24.13
CA SER A 476 -23.55 -25.81 -24.78
C SER A 476 -23.58 -25.97 -26.31
N LEU A 477 -24.00 -24.93 -27.04
CA LEU A 477 -23.88 -24.90 -28.51
C LEU A 477 -22.42 -24.87 -28.99
N SER A 478 -21.47 -24.48 -28.13
CA SER A 478 -20.03 -24.53 -28.42
C SER A 478 -19.44 -25.93 -28.23
N GLY A 479 -20.24 -26.91 -27.80
CA GLY A 479 -19.83 -28.28 -27.52
C GLY A 479 -19.85 -28.63 -26.04
N PRO A 480 -19.34 -29.84 -25.69
CA PRO A 480 -19.19 -30.27 -24.30
C PRO A 480 -18.20 -29.36 -23.57
N GLY A 481 -18.52 -28.94 -22.36
CA GLY A 481 -17.59 -28.15 -21.55
C GLY A 481 -18.22 -27.18 -20.57
N ALA A 482 -17.57 -27.07 -19.41
CA ALA A 482 -17.97 -26.24 -18.28
C ALA A 482 -17.99 -24.71 -18.52
N TYR A 483 -17.38 -24.21 -19.59
CA TYR A 483 -16.95 -22.80 -19.66
C TYR A 483 -17.55 -21.98 -20.81
N ALA A 484 -18.74 -22.36 -21.30
CA ALA A 484 -19.48 -21.56 -22.26
C ALA A 484 -19.93 -20.22 -21.64
N SER A 485 -19.36 -19.11 -22.13
CA SER A 485 -19.67 -17.76 -21.69
C SER A 485 -20.90 -17.19 -22.38
N PHE A 486 -21.71 -16.41 -21.67
CA PHE A 486 -22.77 -15.57 -22.23
C PHE A 486 -22.17 -14.29 -22.85
N SER A 487 -21.40 -14.50 -23.91
CA SER A 487 -20.65 -13.50 -24.65
C SER A 487 -20.72 -13.81 -26.15
N ALA A 488 -20.91 -12.79 -26.98
CA ALA A 488 -21.02 -12.96 -28.42
C ALA A 488 -19.73 -12.51 -29.15
N ASN A 489 -19.37 -13.26 -30.18
CA ASN A 489 -18.36 -12.84 -31.14
C ASN A 489 -18.99 -11.88 -32.15
N TYR A 490 -18.32 -10.77 -32.43
CA TYR A 490 -18.66 -9.91 -33.55
C TYR A 490 -17.41 -9.35 -34.22
N THR A 491 -17.54 -8.98 -35.49
CA THR A 491 -16.50 -8.27 -36.23
C THR A 491 -16.74 -6.77 -36.06
N ALA A 492 -15.81 -6.08 -35.42
CA ALA A 492 -15.83 -4.64 -35.29
C ALA A 492 -15.66 -3.95 -36.67
N PRO A 493 -16.04 -2.66 -36.82
CA PRO A 493 -15.95 -1.96 -38.10
C PRO A 493 -14.54 -1.92 -38.74
N ASP A 494 -13.49 -2.09 -37.94
CA ASP A 494 -12.09 -2.15 -38.39
C ASP A 494 -11.64 -3.56 -38.83
N GLY A 495 -12.54 -4.55 -38.81
CA GLY A 495 -12.28 -5.94 -39.17
C GLY A 495 -11.82 -6.81 -38.00
N THR A 496 -11.66 -6.27 -36.79
CA THR A 496 -11.22 -7.03 -35.62
C THR A 496 -12.35 -7.93 -35.10
N VAL A 497 -12.09 -9.23 -34.97
CA VAL A 497 -13.03 -10.14 -34.30
C VAL A 497 -12.82 -10.04 -32.79
N THR A 498 -13.87 -9.65 -32.06
CA THR A 498 -13.85 -9.53 -30.60
C THR A 498 -15.00 -10.31 -29.99
N GLN A 499 -14.76 -10.91 -28.82
CA GLN A 499 -15.82 -11.52 -28.00
C GLN A 499 -16.15 -10.58 -26.84
N LEU A 500 -17.41 -10.16 -26.69
CA LEU A 500 -17.84 -9.27 -25.60
C LEU A 500 -19.07 -9.85 -24.85
N PRO A 501 -19.24 -9.53 -23.56
CA PRO A 501 -20.38 -10.01 -22.77
C PRO A 501 -21.71 -9.46 -23.28
N CYS A 502 -22.75 -10.30 -23.29
CA CYS A 502 -24.10 -9.91 -23.73
C CYS A 502 -24.93 -9.17 -22.68
N ILE A 503 -24.27 -8.67 -21.64
CA ILE A 503 -24.86 -7.92 -20.53
C ILE A 503 -24.38 -6.47 -20.56
N LYS A 504 -25.22 -5.53 -20.10
CA LYS A 504 -24.80 -4.13 -19.89
C LYS A 504 -23.58 -4.04 -18.95
N PRO A 505 -22.61 -3.16 -19.20
CA PRO A 505 -21.54 -2.85 -18.25
C PRO A 505 -22.09 -2.38 -16.88
N PRO A 506 -21.32 -2.53 -15.78
CA PRO A 506 -19.92 -2.95 -15.76
C PRO A 506 -19.73 -4.47 -15.84
N TRP A 507 -18.56 -4.88 -16.38
CA TRP A 507 -18.14 -6.28 -16.51
C TRP A 507 -17.11 -6.71 -15.46
N GLY A 508 -16.47 -5.75 -14.82
CA GLY A 508 -15.54 -5.96 -13.72
C GLY A 508 -15.57 -4.78 -12.76
N ARG A 509 -15.47 -5.06 -11.45
CA ARG A 509 -15.52 -4.06 -10.39
C ARG A 509 -14.37 -4.23 -9.40
N LEU A 510 -14.06 -3.13 -8.72
CA LEU A 510 -13.35 -3.12 -7.45
C LEU A 510 -14.32 -2.56 -6.41
N THR A 511 -14.50 -3.29 -5.32
CA THR A 511 -15.48 -2.99 -4.26
C THR A 511 -14.75 -2.85 -2.93
N ALA A 512 -15.12 -1.84 -2.14
CA ALA A 512 -14.80 -1.76 -0.73
C ALA A 512 -16.06 -2.01 0.11
N VAL A 513 -15.96 -2.90 1.10
CA VAL A 513 -17.00 -3.21 2.07
C VAL A 513 -16.53 -2.77 3.44
N ASP A 514 -17.31 -1.93 4.12
CA ASP A 514 -17.10 -1.66 5.54
C ASP A 514 -17.68 -2.82 6.34
N ALA A 515 -16.81 -3.67 6.86
CA ALA A 515 -17.21 -4.85 7.61
C ALA A 515 -17.79 -4.54 8.99
N ASN A 516 -17.64 -3.31 9.50
CA ASN A 516 -18.27 -2.90 10.76
C ASN A 516 -19.79 -2.73 10.59
N THR A 517 -20.21 -2.20 9.44
CA THR A 517 -21.62 -1.96 9.12
C THR A 517 -22.21 -3.05 8.21
N GLY A 518 -21.35 -3.78 7.50
CA GLY A 518 -21.70 -4.71 6.43
C GLY A 518 -22.05 -3.99 5.13
N GLU A 519 -21.88 -2.67 5.02
CA GLU A 519 -22.29 -1.91 3.84
C GLU A 519 -21.18 -1.84 2.79
N ILE A 520 -21.57 -1.71 1.53
CA ILE A 520 -20.64 -1.35 0.46
C ILE A 520 -20.28 0.13 0.64
N ALA A 521 -19.00 0.40 0.95
CA ALA A 521 -18.49 1.75 1.14
C ALA A 521 -18.34 2.49 -0.19
N TRP A 522 -17.81 1.80 -1.21
CA TRP A 522 -17.74 2.29 -2.58
C TRP A 522 -17.57 1.13 -3.57
N GLN A 523 -17.92 1.39 -4.84
CA GLN A 523 -17.66 0.50 -5.98
C GLN A 523 -17.22 1.32 -7.20
N THR A 524 -16.19 0.86 -7.88
CA THR A 524 -15.71 1.43 -9.14
C THR A 524 -15.54 0.36 -10.21
N ARG A 525 -15.47 0.77 -11.48
CA ARG A 525 -15.19 -0.14 -12.60
C ARG A 525 -13.69 -0.51 -12.56
N LEU A 526 -13.38 -1.79 -12.67
CA LEU A 526 -12.00 -2.26 -12.71
C LEU A 526 -11.65 -2.71 -14.13
N GLY A 527 -10.85 -1.91 -14.83
CA GLY A 527 -10.41 -2.18 -16.19
C GLY A 527 -11.23 -1.51 -17.29
N ILE A 528 -10.75 -1.64 -18.52
CA ILE A 528 -11.39 -1.13 -19.73
C ILE A 528 -11.46 -2.20 -20.83
N THR A 529 -12.24 -1.94 -21.87
CA THR A 529 -12.29 -2.76 -23.08
C THR A 529 -11.77 -1.97 -24.28
N GLU A 530 -10.49 -2.18 -24.62
CA GLU A 530 -9.79 -1.41 -25.67
C GLU A 530 -10.39 -1.59 -27.07
N ALA A 531 -11.09 -2.71 -27.33
CA ALA A 531 -11.74 -2.99 -28.60
C ALA A 531 -12.96 -2.08 -28.90
N LEU A 532 -13.45 -1.34 -27.90
CA LEU A 532 -14.57 -0.40 -28.07
C LEU A 532 -14.08 1.01 -28.44
N PRO A 533 -14.94 1.84 -29.07
CA PRO A 533 -14.69 3.27 -29.25
C PRO A 533 -14.32 3.94 -27.91
N LYS A 534 -13.41 4.92 -27.96
CA LYS A 534 -12.78 5.52 -26.76
C LYS A 534 -13.77 6.00 -25.70
N ASP A 535 -14.89 6.58 -26.11
CA ASP A 535 -15.98 7.07 -25.26
C ASP A 535 -16.79 5.95 -24.57
N LYS A 536 -16.63 4.69 -25.02
CA LYS A 536 -17.32 3.51 -24.51
C LYS A 536 -16.40 2.47 -23.85
N GLN A 537 -15.10 2.71 -23.79
CA GLN A 537 -14.14 1.73 -23.27
C GLN A 537 -14.25 1.46 -21.77
N GLY A 538 -14.84 2.38 -21.01
CA GLY A 538 -14.90 2.32 -19.55
C GLY A 538 -15.85 1.24 -19.03
N THR A 539 -15.88 0.02 -19.55
CA THR A 539 -16.86 -1.03 -19.20
C THR A 539 -16.47 -1.87 -17.99
N GLY A 540 -15.25 -1.76 -17.46
CA GLY A 540 -14.68 -2.81 -16.62
C GLY A 540 -14.17 -3.98 -17.47
N ALA A 541 -13.17 -4.71 -16.99
CA ALA A 541 -12.64 -5.88 -17.67
C ALA A 541 -13.42 -7.15 -17.25
N LEU A 542 -13.69 -8.01 -18.23
CA LEU A 542 -14.18 -9.36 -17.97
C LEU A 542 -13.05 -10.19 -17.31
N ASN A 543 -13.42 -11.08 -16.38
CA ASN A 543 -12.52 -12.04 -15.72
C ASN A 543 -11.39 -11.40 -14.92
N THR A 544 -11.70 -10.99 -13.69
CA THR A 544 -10.74 -10.42 -12.74
C THR A 544 -10.19 -11.52 -11.81
N PHE A 545 -9.13 -12.20 -12.24
CA PHE A 545 -8.61 -13.39 -11.54
C PHE A 545 -7.59 -13.07 -10.43
N GLY A 546 -6.84 -11.96 -10.55
CA GLY A 546 -5.92 -11.49 -9.52
C GLY A 546 -6.64 -10.80 -8.36
N GLY A 547 -5.88 -10.27 -7.41
CA GLY A 547 -6.42 -9.61 -6.22
C GLY A 547 -5.63 -8.38 -5.79
N PRO A 548 -6.20 -7.56 -4.88
CA PRO A 548 -5.58 -6.33 -4.42
C PRO A 548 -4.56 -6.55 -3.30
N ILE A 549 -3.76 -5.52 -3.06
CA ILE A 549 -3.09 -5.24 -1.78
C ILE A 549 -3.46 -3.84 -1.31
N VAL A 550 -3.35 -3.58 0.00
CA VAL A 550 -3.65 -2.28 0.61
C VAL A 550 -2.42 -1.76 1.35
N THR A 551 -2.18 -0.45 1.34
CA THR A 551 -1.05 0.16 2.07
C THR A 551 -1.50 1.25 3.05
N ALA A 552 -0.71 1.47 4.10
CA ALA A 552 -0.89 2.59 5.04
C ALA A 552 -0.80 3.96 4.35
N GLY A 553 -0.18 4.02 3.16
CA GLY A 553 -0.22 5.20 2.27
C GLY A 553 -1.62 5.54 1.71
N GLY A 554 -2.65 4.77 2.04
CA GLY A 554 -4.04 5.00 1.64
C GLY A 554 -4.34 4.55 0.21
N LEU A 555 -3.64 3.51 -0.27
CA LEU A 555 -3.74 3.03 -1.65
C LEU A 555 -4.17 1.57 -1.72
N VAL A 556 -4.94 1.24 -2.76
CA VAL A 556 -5.23 -0.13 -3.19
C VAL A 556 -4.54 -0.37 -4.52
N PHE A 557 -3.57 -1.29 -4.56
CA PHE A 557 -2.89 -1.68 -5.80
C PHE A 557 -3.47 -2.96 -6.37
N ILE A 558 -3.73 -2.98 -7.68
CA ILE A 558 -4.30 -4.15 -8.35
C ILE A 558 -4.00 -4.13 -9.86
N GLY A 559 -3.71 -5.30 -10.42
CA GLY A 559 -3.66 -5.55 -11.86
C GLY A 559 -4.97 -6.19 -12.31
N ALA A 560 -5.06 -7.50 -12.13
CA ALA A 560 -6.23 -8.39 -12.27
C ALA A 560 -7.01 -8.33 -13.59
N THR A 561 -6.70 -7.43 -14.52
CA THR A 561 -7.50 -7.17 -15.72
C THR A 561 -6.78 -7.60 -17.01
N GLY A 562 -7.56 -7.99 -18.02
CA GLY A 562 -7.06 -8.38 -19.34
C GLY A 562 -6.55 -7.22 -20.21
N ASP A 563 -6.80 -5.97 -19.81
CA ASP A 563 -6.33 -4.75 -20.49
C ASP A 563 -4.86 -4.40 -20.21
N ARG A 564 -4.16 -5.30 -19.48
CA ARG A 564 -2.73 -5.22 -19.18
C ARG A 564 -2.31 -4.01 -18.38
N ARG A 565 -3.20 -3.44 -17.56
CA ARG A 565 -2.87 -2.29 -16.71
C ARG A 565 -2.69 -2.69 -15.26
N PHE A 566 -1.66 -2.13 -14.63
CA PHE A 566 -1.46 -2.14 -13.19
C PHE A 566 -1.85 -0.78 -12.62
N ARG A 567 -2.61 -0.76 -11.52
CA ARG A 567 -3.31 0.43 -11.03
C ARG A 567 -3.12 0.67 -9.55
N ALA A 568 -3.31 1.92 -9.15
CA ALA A 568 -3.47 2.34 -7.77
C ALA A 568 -4.74 3.18 -7.60
N PHE A 569 -5.57 2.81 -6.63
CA PHE A 569 -6.80 3.52 -6.26
C PHE A 569 -6.66 4.15 -4.88
N ASP A 570 -7.33 5.28 -4.64
CA ASP A 570 -7.52 5.82 -3.29
C ASP A 570 -8.40 4.84 -2.50
N ALA A 571 -7.87 4.35 -1.37
CA ALA A 571 -8.56 3.36 -0.55
C ALA A 571 -9.86 3.88 0.10
N SER A 572 -10.06 5.20 0.17
CA SER A 572 -11.22 5.82 0.82
C SER A 572 -12.43 6.02 -0.10
N ASP A 573 -12.23 6.23 -1.40
CA ASP A 573 -13.32 6.54 -2.34
C ASP A 573 -13.27 5.73 -3.66
N GLY A 574 -12.24 4.90 -3.86
CA GLY A 574 -12.10 4.07 -5.05
C GLY A 574 -11.71 4.85 -6.31
N LYS A 575 -11.25 6.10 -6.18
CA LYS A 575 -10.75 6.88 -7.32
C LYS A 575 -9.42 6.34 -7.82
N GLU A 576 -9.31 6.07 -9.11
CA GLU A 576 -8.02 5.73 -9.73
C GLU A 576 -7.07 6.94 -9.68
N LEU A 577 -5.88 6.75 -9.10
CA LEU A 577 -4.87 7.79 -8.94
C LEU A 577 -3.67 7.61 -9.86
N TRP A 578 -3.43 6.37 -10.30
CA TRP A 578 -2.30 6.02 -11.16
C TRP A 578 -2.60 4.72 -11.90
N GLU A 579 -2.13 4.66 -13.15
CA GLU A 579 -2.10 3.43 -13.94
C GLU A 579 -0.83 3.34 -14.78
N LYS A 580 -0.40 2.11 -15.08
CA LYS A 580 0.63 1.80 -16.07
C LYS A 580 0.18 0.61 -16.91
N GLN A 581 0.15 0.79 -18.23
CA GLN A 581 0.00 -0.33 -19.17
C GLN A 581 1.32 -1.11 -19.28
N LEU A 582 1.22 -2.43 -19.16
CA LEU A 582 2.30 -3.40 -19.23
C LEU A 582 2.25 -4.17 -20.55
N THR A 583 3.34 -4.88 -20.86
CA THR A 583 3.39 -5.76 -22.04
C THR A 583 2.39 -6.91 -21.93
N TYR A 584 2.24 -7.47 -20.73
CA TYR A 584 1.38 -8.62 -20.41
C TYR A 584 0.40 -8.29 -19.30
N SER A 585 -0.65 -9.10 -19.17
CA SER A 585 -1.64 -8.93 -18.10
C SER A 585 -1.01 -9.25 -16.73
N ALA A 586 -1.29 -8.41 -15.74
CA ALA A 586 -0.86 -8.62 -14.37
C ALA A 586 -1.95 -9.35 -13.58
N GLN A 587 -2.09 -10.66 -13.77
CA GLN A 587 -3.13 -11.43 -13.09
C GLN A 587 -2.70 -11.97 -11.72
N ALA A 588 -1.42 -11.94 -11.36
CA ALA A 588 -0.97 -12.29 -10.02
C ALA A 588 -1.37 -11.22 -8.97
N VAL A 589 -1.39 -11.61 -7.70
CA VAL A 589 -1.51 -10.66 -6.58
C VAL A 589 -0.17 -9.91 -6.46
N PRO A 590 -0.16 -8.56 -6.47
CA PRO A 590 1.06 -7.78 -6.29
C PRO A 590 1.57 -7.89 -4.85
N ILE A 591 2.81 -7.46 -4.60
CA ILE A 591 3.35 -7.28 -3.26
C ILE A 591 3.94 -5.88 -3.13
N THR A 592 4.13 -5.41 -1.90
CA THR A 592 4.99 -4.26 -1.62
C THR A 592 5.98 -4.61 -0.52
N TYR A 593 7.20 -4.10 -0.63
CA TYR A 593 8.30 -4.41 0.29
C TYR A 593 9.28 -3.24 0.35
N GLN A 594 10.17 -3.27 1.34
CA GLN A 594 11.29 -2.33 1.45
C GLN A 594 12.58 -2.97 0.93
N GLY A 595 13.23 -2.31 -0.02
CA GLY A 595 14.54 -2.74 -0.51
C GLY A 595 15.64 -2.46 0.52
N LYS A 596 16.82 -3.07 0.33
CA LYS A 596 18.01 -2.80 1.16
C LYS A 596 18.49 -1.35 1.10
N ASP A 597 18.07 -0.60 0.08
CA ASP A 597 18.32 0.83 -0.06
C ASP A 597 17.30 1.70 0.71
N GLY A 598 16.41 1.08 1.51
CA GLY A 598 15.41 1.73 2.34
C GLY A 598 14.17 2.22 1.57
N ARG A 599 14.11 2.03 0.25
CA ARG A 599 12.99 2.49 -0.59
C ARG A 599 11.85 1.48 -0.59
N GLN A 600 10.62 1.97 -0.64
CA GLN A 600 9.44 1.12 -0.89
C GLN A 600 9.35 0.78 -2.37
N TYR A 601 9.08 -0.50 -2.65
CA TYR A 601 8.85 -1.05 -3.97
C TYR A 601 7.47 -1.72 -4.03
N VAL A 602 6.86 -1.74 -5.21
CA VAL A 602 5.65 -2.51 -5.51
C VAL A 602 5.97 -3.44 -6.67
N ALA A 603 5.76 -4.74 -6.51
CA ALA A 603 6.10 -5.74 -7.52
C ALA A 603 4.87 -6.53 -7.95
N VAL A 604 4.78 -6.84 -9.25
CA VAL A 604 3.70 -7.65 -9.80
C VAL A 604 4.21 -8.48 -10.98
N THR A 605 3.74 -9.72 -11.06
CA THR A 605 4.05 -10.59 -12.20
C THR A 605 3.12 -10.30 -13.36
N ALA A 606 3.70 -9.99 -14.52
CA ALA A 606 3.02 -9.75 -15.78
C ALA A 606 3.22 -10.95 -16.71
N ALA A 607 2.17 -11.74 -16.90
CA ALA A 607 2.15 -12.93 -17.74
C ALA A 607 0.70 -13.30 -18.11
N ASN A 608 0.49 -13.79 -19.34
CA ASN A 608 -0.86 -14.09 -19.85
C ASN A 608 -1.32 -15.52 -19.51
N PHE A 609 -2.63 -15.68 -19.33
CA PHE A 609 -3.32 -16.98 -19.21
C PHE A 609 -3.68 -17.62 -20.58
N GLY A 610 -3.21 -17.07 -21.70
CA GLY A 610 -3.60 -17.46 -23.05
C GLY A 610 -2.47 -17.29 -24.08
N ALA A 611 -2.84 -17.05 -25.35
CA ALA A 611 -1.88 -16.87 -26.43
C ALA A 611 -0.83 -15.79 -26.08
N GLY A 612 0.44 -16.13 -26.25
CA GLY A 612 1.55 -15.23 -25.95
C GLY A 612 1.50 -13.98 -26.82
N VAL A 613 1.96 -12.85 -26.26
CA VAL A 613 2.12 -11.61 -27.02
C VAL A 613 3.20 -11.82 -28.07
N ARG A 614 2.90 -11.45 -29.31
CA ARG A 614 3.84 -11.57 -30.45
C ARG A 614 4.42 -10.21 -30.80
N GLY A 615 5.69 -10.21 -31.22
CA GLY A 615 6.37 -9.03 -31.74
C GLY A 615 5.91 -8.68 -33.15
N PRO A 616 6.39 -7.55 -33.71
CA PRO A 616 6.10 -7.16 -35.09
C PRO A 616 6.53 -8.18 -36.14
N ASP A 617 7.49 -9.04 -35.81
CA ASP A 617 7.98 -10.16 -36.63
C ASP A 617 7.11 -11.43 -36.53
N GLY A 618 6.02 -11.37 -35.76
CA GLY A 618 5.12 -12.48 -35.51
C GLY A 618 5.66 -13.53 -34.54
N LYS A 619 6.85 -13.37 -33.95
CA LYS A 619 7.41 -14.34 -32.99
C LYS A 619 6.93 -14.03 -31.55
N PRO A 620 6.84 -15.04 -30.66
CA PRO A 620 6.56 -14.78 -29.24
C PRO A 620 7.60 -13.84 -28.62
N LEU A 621 7.16 -12.84 -27.85
CA LEU A 621 8.06 -11.89 -27.19
C LEU A 621 8.88 -12.54 -26.06
N ASN A 622 8.30 -13.52 -25.35
CA ASN A 622 8.92 -14.23 -24.22
C ASN A 622 9.54 -13.31 -23.14
N THR A 623 8.91 -12.17 -22.87
CA THR A 623 9.34 -11.21 -21.82
C THR A 623 8.42 -11.24 -20.59
N GLU A 624 7.61 -12.28 -20.41
CA GLU A 624 6.82 -12.51 -19.21
C GLU A 624 7.71 -12.56 -17.96
N GLY A 625 7.27 -11.93 -16.88
CA GLY A 625 8.03 -11.94 -15.64
C GLY A 625 7.62 -10.87 -14.64
N LEU A 626 8.54 -10.55 -13.75
CA LEU A 626 8.30 -9.63 -12.65
C LEU A 626 8.56 -8.19 -13.08
N VAL A 627 7.59 -7.30 -12.84
CA VAL A 627 7.74 -5.86 -13.03
C VAL A 627 7.70 -5.18 -11.67
N VAL A 628 8.71 -4.35 -11.38
CA VAL A 628 8.86 -3.72 -10.08
C VAL A 628 8.89 -2.21 -10.23
N PHE A 629 8.08 -1.54 -9.42
CA PHE A 629 7.85 -0.11 -9.40
C PHE A 629 8.41 0.51 -8.12
N ALA A 630 8.91 1.73 -8.23
CA ALA A 630 9.23 2.57 -7.08
C ALA A 630 9.18 4.04 -7.49
N LEU A 631 9.06 4.93 -6.51
CA LEU A 631 9.29 6.35 -6.76
C LEU A 631 10.75 6.55 -7.18
N PRO A 632 11.07 7.55 -8.03
CA PRO A 632 12.43 7.85 -8.46
C PRO A 632 13.41 7.90 -7.28
N LYS A 633 14.67 7.52 -7.49
CA LYS A 633 15.69 7.65 -6.45
C LYS A 633 15.78 9.13 -6.02
N GLY A 634 15.54 9.39 -4.74
CA GLY A 634 15.43 10.75 -4.18
C GLY A 634 14.01 11.31 -4.06
N ALA A 635 12.98 10.57 -4.51
CA ALA A 635 11.56 10.94 -4.43
C ALA A 635 10.81 10.25 -3.28
N THR A 636 11.48 9.89 -2.18
CA THR A 636 10.79 9.40 -0.98
C THR A 636 9.84 10.48 -0.45
N ALA A 637 8.63 10.12 -0.01
CA ALA A 637 7.83 10.97 0.87
C ALA A 637 8.71 11.32 2.08
N GLY A 638 9.30 12.51 2.01
CA GLY A 638 10.44 12.85 2.83
C GLY A 638 9.98 13.11 4.24
N VAL A 639 10.41 12.29 5.19
CA VAL A 639 10.68 12.83 6.52
C VAL A 639 11.80 13.84 6.33
N ILE A 640 11.43 15.11 6.19
CA ILE A 640 12.39 16.21 6.08
C ILE A 640 12.88 16.45 7.51
N THR A 641 14.13 16.10 7.79
CA THR A 641 14.71 16.43 9.09
C THR A 641 15.27 17.84 9.00
N THR A 642 14.75 18.78 9.80
CA THR A 642 15.38 20.10 9.84
C THR A 642 16.78 19.96 10.42
N PRO A 643 17.66 20.94 10.18
CA PRO A 643 18.97 20.97 10.81
C PRO A 643 18.96 21.04 12.36
N GLU A 644 17.81 21.26 12.97
CA GLU A 644 17.53 21.17 14.41
C GLU A 644 17.03 19.77 14.81
N GLY A 645 17.10 18.77 13.93
CA GLY A 645 16.69 17.40 14.21
C GLY A 645 15.18 17.18 14.27
N ALA A 646 14.37 18.18 13.94
CA ALA A 646 12.91 18.05 13.93
C ALA A 646 12.46 17.26 12.69
N LYS A 647 11.64 16.23 12.89
CA LYS A 647 11.03 15.47 11.79
C LYS A 647 9.83 16.25 11.26
N MET A 648 9.91 16.63 9.99
CA MET A 648 8.86 17.35 9.27
C MET A 648 8.26 16.45 8.20
N ASP A 649 6.98 16.64 7.95
CA ASP A 649 6.29 16.03 6.83
C ASP A 649 6.54 16.87 5.56
N ASP A 650 6.70 16.23 4.41
CA ASP A 650 6.76 16.94 3.13
C ASP A 650 5.47 17.73 2.90
N ALA A 651 5.61 18.98 2.44
CA ALA A 651 4.50 19.85 2.10
C ALA A 651 4.56 20.32 0.64
N SER A 652 5.31 19.62 -0.21
CA SER A 652 5.39 19.88 -1.66
C SER A 652 4.03 19.91 -2.35
N SER A 653 3.00 19.24 -1.81
CA SER A 653 1.63 19.31 -2.30
C SER A 653 1.00 20.71 -2.21
N LEU A 654 1.56 21.61 -1.39
CA LEU A 654 1.16 23.02 -1.32
C LEU A 654 1.85 23.90 -2.37
N ALA A 655 2.86 23.38 -3.07
CA ALA A 655 3.62 24.15 -4.04
C ALA A 655 2.74 24.61 -5.22
N TYR A 656 3.03 25.81 -5.72
CA TYR A 656 2.41 26.33 -6.94
C TYR A 656 2.79 25.46 -8.15
N LYS A 657 1.79 25.13 -8.98
CA LYS A 657 2.01 24.36 -10.21
C LYS A 657 2.69 25.23 -11.28
N PRO A 658 3.44 24.63 -12.24
CA PRO A 658 3.94 25.37 -13.38
C PRO A 658 2.82 26.11 -14.12
N GLY A 659 3.00 27.41 -14.37
CA GLY A 659 2.02 28.26 -15.04
C GLY A 659 0.93 28.86 -14.15
N GLU A 660 0.86 28.50 -12.87
CA GLU A 660 -0.14 29.05 -11.93
C GLU A 660 0.18 30.49 -11.48
N LEU A 661 1.45 30.89 -11.53
CA LEU A 661 1.92 32.23 -11.20
C LEU A 661 2.48 32.94 -12.42
N THR A 662 2.20 34.23 -12.51
CA THR A 662 2.79 35.12 -13.51
C THR A 662 4.25 35.43 -13.20
N GLU A 663 5.02 35.81 -14.23
CA GLU A 663 6.41 36.25 -14.04
C GLU A 663 6.50 37.46 -13.10
N ALA A 664 5.53 38.39 -13.19
CA ALA A 664 5.45 39.54 -12.30
C ALA A 664 5.27 39.11 -10.83
N GLN A 665 4.41 38.11 -10.56
CA GLN A 665 4.25 37.56 -9.22
C GLN A 665 5.54 36.88 -8.74
N LEU A 666 6.21 36.08 -9.57
CA LEU A 666 7.45 35.38 -9.21
C LEU A 666 8.63 36.34 -8.96
N MET A 667 8.66 37.47 -9.65
CA MET A 667 9.70 38.50 -9.53
C MET A 667 9.38 39.61 -8.51
N SER A 668 8.19 39.58 -7.88
CA SER A 668 7.81 40.49 -6.79
C SER A 668 8.45 40.10 -5.44
N PRO A 669 8.69 41.04 -4.51
CA PRO A 669 9.29 40.74 -3.19
C PRO A 669 8.35 39.96 -2.25
N MET A 670 8.88 39.34 -1.20
CA MET A 670 8.11 38.63 -0.17
C MET A 670 7.39 39.55 0.83
N ARG A 671 7.80 40.82 0.94
CA ARG A 671 7.26 41.82 1.88
C ARG A 671 5.72 41.87 1.99
N PRO A 672 4.91 41.79 0.92
CA PRO A 672 3.44 41.81 1.03
C PRO A 672 2.85 40.62 1.79
N TYR A 673 3.60 39.53 1.92
CA TYR A 673 3.16 38.31 2.60
C TYR A 673 3.55 38.30 4.09
N PHE A 674 4.29 39.29 4.59
CA PHE A 674 4.70 39.33 6.00
C PHE A 674 3.48 39.52 6.90
N ALA A 675 3.33 38.63 7.89
CA ALA A 675 2.19 38.58 8.80
C ALA A 675 2.51 39.11 10.21
N GLN A 676 3.73 39.62 10.42
CA GLN A 676 4.18 40.22 11.69
C GLN A 676 4.86 41.56 11.43
N HIS A 677 5.01 42.37 12.49
CA HIS A 677 5.71 43.66 12.51
C HIS A 677 7.17 43.55 12.99
N SER A 678 7.70 42.33 13.06
CA SER A 678 9.08 42.06 13.42
C SER A 678 9.48 40.73 12.80
N MET A 679 10.78 40.58 12.49
CA MET A 679 11.35 39.28 12.17
C MET A 679 11.75 38.58 13.49
N ASN A 680 11.67 37.25 13.51
CA ASN A 680 12.23 36.47 14.61
C ASN A 680 13.66 36.07 14.23
N VAL A 681 14.54 35.87 15.21
CA VAL A 681 15.92 35.46 14.97
C VAL A 681 16.27 34.23 15.77
N PHE A 682 17.13 33.39 15.21
CA PHE A 682 17.56 32.14 15.83
C PHE A 682 19.03 32.20 16.21
N ARG A 683 19.38 31.56 17.32
CA ARG A 683 20.75 31.36 17.80
C ARG A 683 20.94 29.92 18.24
N ARG A 684 21.94 29.26 17.65
CA ARG A 684 22.31 27.87 17.93
C ARG A 684 23.64 27.80 18.66
N TYR A 685 23.71 27.09 19.77
CA TYR A 685 24.87 27.12 20.65
C TYR A 685 25.22 25.70 21.14
N PRO A 686 26.44 25.46 21.67
CA PRO A 686 26.84 24.14 22.18
C PRO A 686 25.93 23.70 23.33
N ARG A 687 25.53 22.43 23.37
CA ARG A 687 24.47 21.97 24.28
C ARG A 687 24.86 22.12 25.75
N GLU A 688 26.13 21.97 26.05
CA GLU A 688 26.76 22.17 27.35
C GLU A 688 26.50 23.57 27.94
N ASP A 689 26.27 24.58 27.10
CA ASP A 689 26.09 25.97 27.55
C ASP A 689 24.63 26.34 27.85
N THR A 690 23.68 25.41 27.76
CA THR A 690 22.24 25.68 27.88
C THR A 690 21.87 26.51 29.10
N ALA A 691 22.35 26.12 30.29
CA ALA A 691 22.03 26.84 31.53
C ALA A 691 22.61 28.27 31.53
N ALA A 692 23.86 28.42 31.08
CA ALA A 692 24.51 29.72 30.99
C ALA A 692 23.84 30.62 29.96
N MET A 693 23.43 30.07 28.80
CA MET A 693 22.72 30.79 27.75
C MET A 693 21.35 31.29 28.22
N VAL A 694 20.55 30.45 28.89
CA VAL A 694 19.27 30.89 29.46
C VAL A 694 19.48 32.03 30.45
N LYS A 695 20.45 31.87 31.36
CA LYS A 695 20.78 32.90 32.36
C LYS A 695 21.21 34.21 31.70
N PHE A 696 22.08 34.14 30.70
CA PHE A 696 22.59 35.32 30.00
C PHE A 696 21.46 36.09 29.30
N TYR A 697 20.59 35.40 28.55
CA TYR A 697 19.53 36.06 27.80
C TYR A 697 18.37 36.54 28.67
N THR A 698 18.04 35.85 29.76
CA THR A 698 16.88 36.21 30.61
C THR A 698 17.23 37.09 31.80
N GLU A 699 18.46 37.01 32.34
CA GLU A 699 18.89 37.80 33.49
C GLU A 699 19.80 38.96 33.06
N ALA A 700 20.93 38.67 32.40
CA ALA A 700 21.91 39.71 32.04
C ALA A 700 21.36 40.70 31.00
N LEU A 701 20.68 40.18 29.96
CA LEU A 701 20.00 40.99 28.96
C LEU A 701 18.57 41.38 29.36
N ALA A 702 18.03 40.79 30.43
CA ALA A 702 16.64 40.93 30.88
C ALA A 702 15.59 40.78 29.77
N LEU A 703 15.80 39.86 28.83
CA LEU A 703 14.79 39.59 27.80
C LEU A 703 13.63 38.81 28.41
N LYS A 704 12.41 39.11 27.94
CA LYS A 704 11.19 38.44 28.44
C LYS A 704 11.21 36.96 28.06
N SER A 705 11.24 36.06 29.04
CA SER A 705 11.06 34.63 28.77
C SER A 705 9.65 34.31 28.26
N LEU A 706 9.56 33.40 27.28
CA LEU A 706 8.32 32.91 26.68
C LEU A 706 8.25 31.38 26.81
N ASN A 707 7.07 30.80 26.58
CA ASN A 707 6.88 29.35 26.66
C ASN A 707 7.78 28.63 25.63
N PRO A 708 8.67 27.72 26.08
CA PRO A 708 9.54 27.00 25.16
C PRO A 708 8.76 26.00 24.31
N ILE A 709 9.31 25.65 23.14
CA ILE A 709 8.72 24.66 22.22
C ILE A 709 9.55 23.38 22.27
N GLN A 710 8.90 22.24 22.51
CA GLN A 710 9.55 20.93 22.43
C GLN A 710 9.62 20.48 20.96
N LEU A 711 10.82 20.29 20.42
CA LEU A 711 11.03 19.88 19.03
C LEU A 711 11.19 18.35 18.89
N THR A 712 11.87 17.74 19.85
CA THR A 712 12.07 16.28 19.93
C THR A 712 12.07 15.84 21.40
N ALA A 713 12.15 14.54 21.69
CA ALA A 713 12.29 14.06 23.08
C ALA A 713 13.52 14.61 23.82
N THR A 714 14.54 15.09 23.10
CA THR A 714 15.82 15.55 23.66
C THR A 714 16.19 16.97 23.27
N GLN A 715 15.31 17.70 22.57
CA GLN A 715 15.59 19.04 22.09
C GLN A 715 14.41 19.99 22.32
N GLN A 716 14.71 21.08 23.00
CA GLN A 716 13.80 22.15 23.36
C GLN A 716 14.31 23.47 22.78
N MET A 717 13.42 24.25 22.18
CA MET A 717 13.71 25.61 21.74
C MET A 717 13.26 26.60 22.82
N ILE A 718 14.21 27.36 23.34
CA ILE A 718 13.97 28.40 24.33
C ILE A 718 13.59 29.68 23.59
N LEU A 719 12.53 30.34 24.05
CA LEU A 719 12.00 31.55 23.41
C LEU A 719 12.13 32.74 24.35
N THR A 720 12.67 33.85 23.85
CA THR A 720 12.66 35.15 24.51
C THR A 720 12.05 36.20 23.60
N GLY A 721 11.29 37.13 24.16
CA GLY A 721 10.67 38.23 23.43
C GLY A 721 11.63 39.38 23.18
N VAL A 722 11.53 39.99 22.00
CA VAL A 722 12.24 41.22 21.63
C VAL A 722 11.31 42.09 20.78
N GLY A 723 10.84 43.20 21.34
CA GLY A 723 9.70 43.93 20.76
C GLY A 723 8.47 43.01 20.59
N SER A 724 7.87 43.03 19.40
CA SER A 724 6.83 42.09 18.96
C SER A 724 7.37 40.77 18.39
N GLY A 725 8.69 40.67 18.21
CA GLY A 725 9.40 39.49 17.71
C GLY A 725 10.00 38.61 18.81
N GLN A 726 10.80 37.64 18.38
CA GLN A 726 11.39 36.62 19.24
C GLN A 726 12.86 36.37 18.91
N ILE A 727 13.65 36.20 19.96
CA ILE A 727 14.96 35.56 19.94
C ILE A 727 14.76 34.09 20.35
N LYS A 728 15.13 33.17 19.48
CA LYS A 728 14.95 31.72 19.63
C LYS A 728 16.29 31.04 19.83
N LEU A 729 16.48 30.39 20.97
CA LEU A 729 17.73 29.72 21.33
C LEU A 729 17.56 28.20 21.17
N SER A 730 18.46 27.55 20.44
CA SER A 730 18.46 26.10 20.23
C SER A 730 19.81 25.49 20.60
N ALA A 731 19.80 24.48 21.46
CA ALA A 731 21.00 23.75 21.86
C ALA A 731 21.40 22.69 20.82
N GLY A 732 22.66 22.69 20.42
CA GLY A 732 23.26 21.74 19.48
C GLY A 732 23.20 22.18 18.02
N GLN A 733 24.00 21.50 17.19
CA GLN A 733 24.15 21.70 15.76
C GLN A 733 24.14 20.34 15.05
N GLN A 734 23.45 20.23 13.91
CA GLN A 734 23.47 19.02 13.08
C GLN A 734 23.90 19.31 11.64
N GLY A 735 24.31 18.25 10.94
CA GLY A 735 24.64 18.28 9.52
C GLY A 735 26.01 18.89 9.20
N ASN A 736 26.13 19.44 7.99
CA ASN A 736 27.35 20.04 7.44
C ASN A 736 27.51 21.54 7.73
N ARG A 737 26.66 22.11 8.60
CA ARG A 737 26.75 23.51 9.01
C ARG A 737 28.08 23.76 9.71
N LYS A 738 28.60 24.97 9.57
CA LYS A 738 29.83 25.44 10.21
C LYS A 738 29.47 26.46 11.27
N TYR A 739 30.01 26.25 12.46
CA TYR A 739 29.92 27.20 13.55
C TYR A 739 31.30 27.84 13.72
N ASP A 740 31.51 28.93 13.01
CA ASP A 740 32.79 29.61 12.95
C ASP A 740 32.63 31.07 13.37
N LEU A 741 32.75 31.33 14.67
CA LEU A 741 32.77 32.68 15.23
C LEU A 741 34.19 33.22 15.47
N THR A 742 35.20 32.57 14.88
CA THR A 742 36.58 33.03 15.02
C THR A 742 36.73 34.44 14.43
N GLY A 743 37.55 35.28 15.06
CA GLY A 743 37.67 36.69 14.65
C GLY A 743 36.49 37.59 15.02
N GLY A 744 35.49 37.08 15.76
CA GLY A 744 34.33 37.83 16.25
C GLY A 744 33.48 38.41 15.12
N TYR A 745 32.85 39.54 15.36
CA TYR A 745 31.87 40.11 14.42
C TYR A 745 32.45 40.47 13.04
N LYS A 746 33.78 40.62 12.90
CA LYS A 746 34.47 40.88 11.61
C LYS A 746 35.01 39.63 10.91
N GLY A 747 35.05 38.49 11.62
CA GLY A 747 35.87 37.34 11.25
C GLY A 747 35.49 36.62 9.96
N GLY A 748 34.29 36.86 9.43
CA GLY A 748 33.85 36.21 8.21
C GLY A 748 32.40 36.52 7.81
N SER A 749 31.85 35.75 6.86
CA SER A 749 30.47 35.91 6.39
C SER A 749 29.45 35.13 7.23
N GLY A 750 28.19 35.55 7.22
CA GLY A 750 27.12 34.98 8.04
C GLY A 750 26.52 35.99 9.03
N ILE A 751 25.63 35.54 9.92
CA ILE A 751 25.17 36.38 11.02
C ILE A 751 26.27 36.44 12.08
N ARG A 752 26.70 37.65 12.42
CA ARG A 752 27.91 37.90 13.20
C ARG A 752 27.69 38.60 14.53
N MET A 753 26.60 39.33 14.65
CA MET A 753 26.24 39.99 15.89
C MET A 753 24.75 40.27 15.97
N TRP A 754 24.24 40.38 17.19
CA TRP A 754 22.94 41.03 17.43
C TRP A 754 23.15 42.39 18.09
N MET A 755 22.23 43.32 17.85
CA MET A 755 22.24 44.64 18.44
C MET A 755 20.97 44.82 19.26
N LEU A 756 21.15 45.15 20.53
CA LEU A 756 20.10 45.29 21.52
C LEU A 756 20.21 46.66 22.17
N THR A 757 19.06 47.32 22.37
CA THR A 757 19.04 48.73 22.83
C THR A 757 18.42 48.82 24.22
N TYR A 758 19.03 49.63 25.08
CA TYR A 758 18.62 49.82 26.48
C TYR A 758 18.58 51.31 26.86
N PRO A 759 17.73 51.70 27.83
CA PRO A 759 17.63 53.08 28.26
C PRO A 759 18.78 53.55 29.16
N ASP A 760 19.37 52.64 29.94
CA ASP A 760 20.25 52.98 31.06
C ASP A 760 21.49 52.08 31.11
N GLU A 761 22.67 52.71 31.11
CA GLU A 761 23.97 52.05 31.16
C GLU A 761 24.21 51.32 32.48
N SER A 762 23.91 51.97 33.61
CA SER A 762 24.21 51.45 34.95
C SER A 762 23.36 50.23 35.26
N ALA A 763 22.09 50.23 34.84
CA ALA A 763 21.18 49.10 35.00
C ALA A 763 21.63 47.87 34.19
N VAL A 764 22.19 48.06 32.99
CA VAL A 764 22.74 46.95 32.20
C VAL A 764 24.01 46.40 32.85
N VAL A 765 24.93 47.28 33.29
CA VAL A 765 26.15 46.87 33.99
C VAL A 765 25.82 46.07 35.26
N GLN A 766 24.87 46.54 36.06
CA GLN A 766 24.45 45.89 37.30
C GLN A 766 23.86 44.49 37.03
N ARG A 767 22.99 44.33 36.03
CA ARG A 767 22.42 43.03 35.65
C ARG A 767 23.49 42.00 35.28
N PHE A 768 24.54 42.42 34.57
CA PHE A 768 25.65 41.52 34.25
C PHE A 768 26.40 41.06 35.50
N VAL A 769 26.67 41.98 36.45
CA VAL A 769 27.28 41.63 37.75
C VAL A 769 26.41 40.63 38.52
N GLU A 770 25.12 40.92 38.66
CA GLU A 770 24.17 40.09 39.42
C GLU A 770 23.97 38.70 38.79
N ALA A 771 23.92 38.64 37.45
CA ALA A 771 23.85 37.38 36.71
C ALA A 771 25.20 36.62 36.67
N GLY A 772 26.29 37.19 37.20
CA GLY A 772 27.60 36.55 37.27
C GLY A 772 28.39 36.55 35.96
N PHE A 773 28.16 37.52 35.08
CA PHE A 773 28.88 37.71 33.82
C PHE A 773 29.80 38.94 33.88
N THR A 774 30.81 38.97 33.00
CA THR A 774 31.73 40.11 32.89
C THR A 774 30.96 41.39 32.54
N PRO A 775 31.05 42.46 33.35
CA PRO A 775 30.28 43.68 33.10
C PRO A 775 30.70 44.38 31.80
N PRO A 776 29.74 44.85 30.98
CA PRO A 776 30.03 45.55 29.73
C PRO A 776 30.75 46.88 29.96
N VAL A 777 31.75 47.17 29.11
CA VAL A 777 32.45 48.45 29.10
C VAL A 777 31.95 49.30 27.94
N PHE A 778 31.22 50.37 28.26
CA PHE A 778 30.60 51.24 27.26
C PHE A 778 31.54 52.34 26.78
N ALA A 779 31.57 52.55 25.47
CA ALA A 779 32.27 53.66 24.81
C ALA A 779 31.31 54.46 23.92
N SER A 780 31.67 55.70 23.60
CA SER A 780 30.89 56.54 22.69
C SER A 780 30.90 55.98 21.26
N ARG A 781 29.74 55.94 20.59
CA ARG A 781 29.64 55.62 19.15
C ARG A 781 29.83 56.84 18.24
N GLY A 782 29.86 58.04 18.81
CA GLY A 782 30.03 59.29 18.07
C GLY A 782 28.74 59.86 17.45
N ASP A 783 27.58 59.26 17.74
CA ASP A 783 26.24 59.68 17.29
C ASP A 783 25.32 60.10 18.46
N GLY A 784 25.90 60.34 19.63
CA GLY A 784 25.17 60.63 20.87
C GLY A 784 24.73 59.39 21.64
N THR A 785 24.99 58.17 21.14
CA THR A 785 24.78 56.92 21.86
C THR A 785 26.09 56.32 22.37
N ARG A 786 25.98 55.41 23.34
CA ARG A 786 27.10 54.63 23.88
C ARG A 786 26.85 53.16 23.62
N ALA A 787 27.91 52.37 23.40
CA ALA A 787 27.78 50.94 23.19
C ALA A 787 28.91 50.13 23.81
N ALA A 788 28.59 48.88 24.10
CA ALA A 788 29.52 47.86 24.54
C ALA A 788 29.32 46.60 23.69
N LEU A 789 30.42 45.93 23.34
CA LEU A 789 30.37 44.63 22.68
C LEU A 789 30.64 43.57 23.73
N VAL A 790 29.71 42.63 23.89
CA VAL A 790 29.83 41.48 24.78
C VAL A 790 29.70 40.18 23.98
N LYS A 791 30.06 39.06 24.60
CA LYS A 791 29.84 37.73 24.04
C LYS A 791 28.83 36.96 24.86
N ASP A 792 27.93 36.26 24.18
CA ASP A 792 27.14 35.22 24.84
C ASP A 792 28.05 34.04 25.27
N PRO A 793 27.58 33.16 26.16
CA PRO A 793 28.33 31.97 26.56
C PRO A 793 28.83 31.08 25.40
N GLY A 794 28.11 31.07 24.27
CA GLY A 794 28.51 30.38 23.04
C GLY A 794 29.45 31.17 22.13
N GLY A 795 29.99 32.30 22.57
CA GLY A 795 31.00 33.11 21.87
C GLY A 795 30.49 34.13 20.85
N PHE A 796 29.16 34.26 20.68
CA PHE A 796 28.52 35.15 19.70
C PHE A 796 28.44 36.58 20.19
N ASP A 797 28.71 37.53 19.29
CA ASP A 797 28.80 38.95 19.65
C ASP A 797 27.42 39.59 19.82
N ILE A 798 27.24 40.33 20.91
CA ILE A 798 26.06 41.16 21.16
C ILE A 798 26.51 42.60 21.41
N LEU A 799 26.03 43.50 20.56
CA LEU A 799 26.22 44.93 20.67
C LEU A 799 25.10 45.53 21.51
N LEU A 800 25.43 45.94 22.73
CA LEU A 800 24.53 46.64 23.63
C LEU A 800 24.62 48.14 23.35
N VAL A 801 23.50 48.79 23.11
CA VAL A 801 23.44 50.21 22.75
C VAL A 801 22.59 50.97 23.78
N ILE A 802 23.17 51.99 24.39
CA ILE A 802 22.46 52.89 25.29
C ILE A 802 21.91 54.05 24.49
N ARG A 803 20.59 54.13 24.41
CA ARG A 803 19.86 55.19 23.71
C ARG A 803 18.80 55.77 24.64
N LYS A 804 18.85 57.08 24.85
CA LYS A 804 17.86 57.80 25.65
C LYS A 804 16.46 57.60 25.06
N GLY A 805 15.52 57.15 25.88
CA GLY A 805 14.14 56.86 25.49
C GLY A 805 13.89 55.46 24.91
N ALA A 806 14.91 54.60 24.88
CA ALA A 806 14.73 53.18 24.55
C ALA A 806 13.92 52.44 25.61
N LYS A 807 13.28 51.33 25.23
CA LYS A 807 12.61 50.46 26.19
C LYS A 807 13.59 49.42 26.75
N ASP A 808 13.48 49.13 28.04
CA ASP A 808 14.27 48.06 28.66
C ASP A 808 13.85 46.68 28.16
N GLY A 809 14.71 45.67 28.34
CA GLY A 809 14.52 44.31 27.82
C GLY A 809 14.52 44.24 26.30
N SER A 810 15.08 45.25 25.62
CA SER A 810 15.10 45.38 24.16
C SER A 810 13.71 45.32 23.51
N ASN A 811 12.69 45.87 24.18
CA ASN A 811 11.34 45.97 23.63
C ASN A 811 11.20 46.95 22.44
N ASP A 812 12.32 47.52 21.97
CA ASP A 812 12.42 48.28 20.72
C ASP A 812 12.73 47.38 19.50
N GLY A 813 12.93 46.08 19.72
CA GLY A 813 13.29 45.11 18.68
C GLY A 813 14.79 44.78 18.64
N VAL A 814 15.22 44.15 17.54
CA VAL A 814 16.58 43.58 17.41
C VAL A 814 17.25 44.02 16.11
N GLY A 815 18.53 44.41 16.22
CA GLY A 815 19.39 44.56 15.06
C GLY A 815 20.18 43.27 14.77
N VAL A 816 20.36 42.92 13.50
CA VAL A 816 21.09 41.72 13.10
C VAL A 816 22.26 42.11 12.21
N GLY A 817 23.48 41.98 12.70
CA GLY A 817 24.68 42.23 11.92
C GLY A 817 25.04 41.03 11.06
N ILE A 818 25.12 41.22 9.74
CA ILE A 818 25.46 40.17 8.77
C ILE A 818 26.75 40.56 8.06
N GLY A 819 27.78 39.74 8.25
CA GLY A 819 29.01 39.82 7.47
C GLY A 819 28.76 39.26 6.08
N VAL A 820 29.03 40.05 5.04
CA VAL A 820 28.79 39.65 3.66
C VAL A 820 30.07 39.67 2.83
N THR A 821 30.19 38.73 1.91
CA THR A 821 31.33 38.59 0.98
C THR A 821 31.17 39.48 -0.24
N ASP A 822 29.93 39.64 -0.72
CA ASP A 822 29.55 40.48 -1.86
C ASP A 822 28.42 41.44 -1.44
N VAL A 823 28.82 42.66 -1.05
CA VAL A 823 27.88 43.68 -0.55
C VAL A 823 26.77 43.99 -1.56
N PRO A 824 27.05 44.29 -2.86
CA PRO A 824 25.99 44.48 -3.86
C PRO A 824 25.00 43.31 -3.95
N LYS A 825 25.49 42.07 -4.01
CA LYS A 825 24.65 40.88 -4.19
C LYS A 825 23.72 40.64 -3.00
N SER A 826 24.24 40.75 -1.77
CA SER A 826 23.44 40.54 -0.56
C SER A 826 22.44 41.69 -0.36
N ARG A 827 22.83 42.94 -0.69
CA ARG A 827 21.90 44.07 -0.74
C ARG A 827 20.72 43.85 -1.69
N ALA A 828 21.00 43.35 -2.90
CA ALA A 828 19.95 43.02 -3.87
C ALA A 828 19.00 41.94 -3.33
N PHE A 829 19.51 40.90 -2.65
CA PHE A 829 18.67 39.87 -2.04
C PHE A 829 17.67 40.46 -1.03
N TYR A 830 18.15 41.24 -0.05
CA TYR A 830 17.28 41.79 1.00
C TYR A 830 16.33 42.87 0.48
N ARG A 831 16.73 43.63 -0.55
CA ARG A 831 15.84 44.62 -1.21
C ARG A 831 14.81 43.98 -2.13
N GLU A 832 15.21 43.07 -3.00
CA GLU A 832 14.40 42.65 -4.16
C GLU A 832 13.69 41.32 -3.94
N PHE A 833 14.26 40.41 -3.16
CA PHE A 833 13.62 39.13 -2.82
C PHE A 833 12.84 39.24 -1.51
N VAL A 834 13.50 39.66 -0.43
CA VAL A 834 12.85 39.80 0.88
C VAL A 834 11.90 41.01 0.86
N GLY A 835 12.36 42.16 0.36
CA GLY A 835 11.56 43.39 0.25
C GLY A 835 11.66 44.30 1.47
N LEU A 836 12.83 44.34 2.12
CA LEU A 836 13.07 45.19 3.28
C LEU A 836 13.36 46.64 2.88
N ASP A 837 13.03 47.58 3.76
CA ASP A 837 13.24 49.01 3.56
C ASP A 837 14.74 49.35 3.68
N GLU A 838 15.36 49.71 2.56
CA GLU A 838 16.77 50.10 2.53
C GLU A 838 16.96 51.50 3.12
N LEU A 839 17.81 51.61 4.16
CA LEU A 839 18.12 52.87 4.83
C LEU A 839 19.51 53.41 4.43
N PRO A 840 19.80 54.70 4.66
CA PRO A 840 21.11 55.27 4.36
C PRO A 840 22.26 54.53 5.07
N PRO A 841 23.40 54.30 4.40
CA PRO A 841 24.57 53.67 5.01
C PRO A 841 25.11 54.44 6.21
N ILE A 842 25.53 53.72 7.25
CA ILE A 842 26.03 54.28 8.51
C ILE A 842 27.52 53.94 8.63
N LYS A 843 28.37 54.97 8.73
CA LYS A 843 29.79 54.77 9.08
C LYS A 843 29.92 54.64 10.60
N ASP A 844 29.94 53.41 11.09
CA ASP A 844 30.01 53.15 12.52
C ASP A 844 31.45 53.21 13.01
N LYS A 845 31.77 54.22 13.82
CA LYS A 845 33.14 54.42 14.35
C LYS A 845 33.51 53.40 15.42
N PHE A 846 32.54 52.91 16.19
CA PHE A 846 32.77 51.95 17.27
C PHE A 846 33.10 50.57 16.71
N LEU A 847 32.32 50.11 15.72
CA LEU A 847 32.56 48.86 15.02
C LEU A 847 33.64 49.00 13.93
N GLY A 848 33.96 50.22 13.49
CA GLY A 848 34.94 50.45 12.43
C GLY A 848 34.55 49.78 11.10
N VAL A 849 33.25 49.78 10.78
CA VAL A 849 32.69 49.25 9.53
C VAL A 849 31.61 50.20 8.99
N THR A 850 31.33 50.10 7.70
CA THR A 850 30.13 50.71 7.12
C THR A 850 28.99 49.70 7.20
N LEU A 851 27.91 50.07 7.87
CA LEU A 851 26.68 49.29 7.97
C LEU A 851 25.70 49.73 6.87
N TYR A 852 25.06 48.77 6.20
CA TYR A 852 24.00 48.98 5.23
C TYR A 852 22.69 48.45 5.83
N PRO A 853 21.81 49.31 6.39
CA PRO A 853 20.64 48.86 7.13
C PRO A 853 19.44 48.55 6.23
N TYR A 854 18.74 47.46 6.55
CA TYR A 854 17.50 47.01 5.91
C TYR A 854 16.47 46.75 6.99
N ARG A 855 15.40 47.55 7.01
CA ARG A 855 14.42 47.54 8.08
C ARG A 855 13.13 46.83 7.68
N HIS A 856 12.57 46.10 8.64
CA HIS A 856 11.16 45.78 8.69
C HIS A 856 10.68 46.08 10.09
N ASP A 857 10.04 47.24 10.24
CA ASP A 857 9.50 47.76 11.49
C ASP A 857 10.53 47.68 12.65
N GLU A 858 10.33 46.77 13.60
CA GLU A 858 11.16 46.64 14.82
C GLU A 858 12.47 45.85 14.61
N THR A 859 12.64 45.14 13.49
CA THR A 859 13.91 44.46 13.16
C THR A 859 14.68 45.21 12.10
N THR A 860 15.99 45.40 12.30
CA THR A 860 16.88 45.96 11.28
C THR A 860 18.05 45.04 11.00
N LEU A 861 18.23 44.60 9.76
CA LEU A 861 19.41 43.87 9.33
C LEU A 861 20.49 44.87 8.93
N TYR A 862 21.70 44.70 9.43
CA TYR A 862 22.85 45.56 9.16
C TYR A 862 23.90 44.75 8.40
N LEU A 863 23.93 44.89 7.07
CA LEU A 863 24.94 44.22 6.27
C LEU A 863 26.26 44.99 6.37
N PHE A 864 27.39 44.30 6.42
CA PHE A 864 28.71 44.92 6.36
C PHE A 864 29.74 43.97 5.73
N LYS A 865 30.78 44.52 5.12
CA LYS A 865 31.81 43.72 4.45
C LYS A 865 32.59 42.88 5.47
N ALA A 866 32.62 41.56 5.27
CA ALA A 866 33.42 40.64 6.07
C ALA A 866 34.93 40.90 5.89
N ALA A 867 35.74 40.69 6.94
CA ALA A 867 37.18 40.95 6.90
C ALA A 867 38.03 39.70 6.62
N GLY A 868 37.47 38.49 6.73
CA GLY A 868 38.18 37.22 6.56
C GLY A 868 37.33 36.15 5.84
N PRO A 869 37.93 35.00 5.49
CA PRO A 869 37.27 33.93 4.73
C PRO A 869 36.38 33.00 5.58
N GLY A 870 36.26 33.23 6.89
CA GLY A 870 35.41 32.40 7.76
C GLY A 870 33.96 32.43 7.29
N VAL A 871 33.28 31.28 7.32
CA VAL A 871 31.87 31.18 6.89
C VAL A 871 31.08 30.53 8.02
N ASP A 872 30.14 31.30 8.56
CA ASP A 872 29.21 30.84 9.58
C ASP A 872 27.80 30.77 9.00
N ASN A 873 27.36 29.54 8.72
CA ASN A 873 25.99 29.23 8.28
C ASN A 873 25.24 28.41 9.33
N GLY A 874 25.81 28.24 10.53
CA GLY A 874 25.29 27.37 11.57
C GLY A 874 24.80 28.10 12.80
N SER A 875 25.47 29.18 13.20
CA SER A 875 25.27 29.77 14.54
C SER A 875 23.96 30.53 14.72
N ALA A 876 23.35 31.01 13.64
CA ALA A 876 22.16 31.84 13.69
C ALA A 876 21.36 31.83 12.37
N GLY A 877 20.14 32.38 12.39
CA GLY A 877 19.28 32.53 11.21
C GLY A 877 18.16 33.55 11.42
N ILE A 878 17.42 33.87 10.35
CA ILE A 878 16.31 34.84 10.37
C ILE A 878 15.01 34.13 10.01
N GLN A 879 13.95 34.44 10.74
CA GLN A 879 12.60 33.96 10.52
C GLN A 879 11.66 35.08 10.09
N TYR A 880 10.95 34.84 9.00
CA TYR A 880 9.87 35.66 8.49
C TYR A 880 8.56 34.90 8.71
N VAL A 881 7.64 35.46 9.48
CA VAL A 881 6.28 34.91 9.57
C VAL A 881 5.47 35.44 8.40
N VAL A 882 4.96 34.54 7.57
CA VAL A 882 4.29 34.86 6.31
C VAL A 882 2.91 34.23 6.22
N SER A 883 2.05 34.84 5.42
CA SER A 883 0.74 34.29 5.06
C SER A 883 0.81 33.15 4.03
N ASP A 884 1.91 33.04 3.29
CA ASP A 884 2.10 32.02 2.25
C ASP A 884 3.57 31.58 2.12
N ALA A 885 3.89 30.40 2.65
CA ALA A 885 5.23 29.82 2.54
C ALA A 885 5.51 29.19 1.16
N ALA A 886 4.47 28.73 0.45
CA ALA A 886 4.61 28.14 -0.89
C ALA A 886 4.99 29.21 -1.93
N MET A 887 4.52 30.44 -1.74
CA MET A 887 4.95 31.59 -2.53
C MET A 887 6.46 31.86 -2.40
N ALA A 888 7.02 31.75 -1.19
CA ALA A 888 8.46 31.89 -0.96
C ALA A 888 9.25 30.82 -1.72
N GLU A 889 8.75 29.57 -1.75
CA GLU A 889 9.34 28.49 -2.55
C GLU A 889 9.33 28.82 -4.04
N ALA A 890 8.18 29.21 -4.59
CA ALA A 890 8.03 29.47 -6.01
C ALA A 890 8.96 30.61 -6.47
N LYS A 891 8.99 31.71 -5.71
CA LYS A 891 9.88 32.86 -5.97
C LYS A 891 11.35 32.47 -5.83
N GLY A 892 11.69 31.69 -4.81
CA GLY A 892 13.07 31.24 -4.57
C GLY A 892 13.58 30.35 -5.69
N LYS A 893 12.79 29.36 -6.11
CA LYS A 893 13.10 28.50 -7.27
C LYS A 893 13.28 29.31 -8.55
N ARG A 894 12.38 30.27 -8.82
CA ARG A 894 12.49 31.12 -10.02
C ARG A 894 13.79 31.93 -10.06
N ARG A 895 14.25 32.41 -8.91
CA ARG A 895 15.47 33.24 -8.78
C ARG A 895 16.75 32.43 -8.54
N GLY A 896 16.68 31.10 -8.56
CA GLY A 896 17.84 30.24 -8.35
C GLY A 896 18.43 30.33 -6.94
N LEU A 897 17.60 30.63 -5.93
CA LEU A 897 18.04 30.64 -4.54
C LEU A 897 18.28 29.22 -4.05
N ALA A 898 19.34 29.03 -3.25
CA ALA A 898 19.64 27.74 -2.66
C ALA A 898 18.58 27.40 -1.60
N VAL A 899 17.92 26.26 -1.76
CA VAL A 899 16.95 25.72 -0.79
C VAL A 899 17.72 24.91 0.25
N GLU A 900 17.69 25.35 1.50
CA GLU A 900 18.31 24.63 2.62
C GLU A 900 17.40 23.53 3.14
N THR A 901 16.09 23.80 3.24
CA THR A 901 15.09 22.81 3.64
C THR A 901 13.83 23.07 2.81
N PRO A 902 13.36 22.09 2.03
CA PRO A 902 12.24 22.26 1.11
C PRO A 902 10.93 22.49 1.86
N LEU A 903 9.87 22.85 1.13
CA LEU A 903 8.56 23.14 1.70
C LEU A 903 8.07 21.95 2.57
N ASN A 904 7.82 22.20 3.85
CA ASN A 904 7.56 21.17 4.85
C ASN A 904 6.52 21.59 5.90
N LYS A 905 6.02 20.62 6.67
CA LYS A 905 5.09 20.82 7.80
C LYS A 905 5.63 20.23 9.09
N LEU A 906 5.54 20.97 10.19
CA LEU A 906 5.91 20.45 11.50
C LEU A 906 4.84 19.52 12.07
N LYS A 907 5.20 18.26 12.32
CA LYS A 907 4.28 17.26 12.84
C LYS A 907 3.72 17.70 14.20
N GLY A 908 2.39 17.74 14.32
CA GLY A 908 1.68 18.16 15.54
C GLY A 908 1.49 19.68 15.71
N PHE A 909 1.97 20.49 14.76
CA PHE A 909 1.76 21.94 14.73
C PHE A 909 1.21 22.36 13.36
N ASP A 910 0.28 23.31 13.33
CA ASP A 910 -0.23 23.86 12.06
C ASP A 910 0.75 24.91 11.51
N LEU A 911 1.95 24.45 11.14
CA LEU A 911 3.09 25.28 10.74
C LEU A 911 3.71 24.73 9.45
N THR A 912 3.57 25.47 8.36
CA THR A 912 4.21 25.18 7.05
C THR A 912 5.44 26.06 6.90
N THR A 913 6.55 25.51 6.39
CA THR A 913 7.82 26.23 6.37
C THR A 913 8.66 25.96 5.13
N ILE A 914 9.52 26.91 4.78
CA ILE A 914 10.61 26.72 3.81
C ILE A 914 11.85 27.52 4.24
N TRP A 915 13.03 26.96 3.98
CA TRP A 915 14.31 27.52 4.41
C TRP A 915 15.15 27.76 3.15
N LEU A 916 15.48 29.04 2.91
CA LEU A 916 16.27 29.47 1.77
C LEU A 916 17.56 30.11 2.27
N ASN A 917 18.66 29.94 1.55
CA ASN A 917 19.90 30.62 1.88
C ASN A 917 19.98 31.95 1.13
N ASP A 918 20.47 32.98 1.82
CA ASP A 918 20.95 34.19 1.16
C ASP A 918 22.30 33.93 0.45
N PRO A 919 22.84 34.91 -0.30
CA PRO A 919 24.12 34.76 -1.01
C PRO A 919 25.33 34.38 -0.15
N ASP A 920 25.29 34.64 1.16
CA ASP A 920 26.37 34.37 2.11
C ASP A 920 26.15 33.08 2.91
N GLY A 921 25.06 32.36 2.63
CA GLY A 921 24.70 31.10 3.28
C GLY A 921 23.92 31.27 4.58
N VAL A 922 23.36 32.47 4.86
CA VAL A 922 22.49 32.69 6.01
C VAL A 922 21.13 32.07 5.77
N THR A 923 20.67 31.25 6.72
CA THR A 923 19.31 30.69 6.73
C THR A 923 18.26 31.78 6.85
N ASN A 924 17.41 31.88 5.83
CA ASN A 924 16.20 32.69 5.78
C ASN A 924 14.98 31.74 5.79
N TYR A 925 14.31 31.68 6.93
CA TYR A 925 13.22 30.75 7.23
C TYR A 925 11.85 31.44 7.10
N PHE A 926 11.02 31.00 6.16
CA PHE A 926 9.67 31.53 5.95
C PHE A 926 8.64 30.57 6.57
N ALA A 927 7.84 31.10 7.51
CA ALA A 927 6.98 30.32 8.37
C ALA A 927 5.53 30.77 8.26
N GLN A 928 4.66 29.87 7.81
CA GLN A 928 3.23 30.08 7.72
C GLN A 928 2.51 29.32 8.83
N ILE A 929 1.75 30.04 9.65
CA ILE A 929 0.91 29.49 10.71
C ILE A 929 -0.50 29.33 10.16
N GLY A 930 -1.08 28.12 10.21
CA GLY A 930 -2.45 27.83 9.75
C GLY A 930 -2.54 27.00 8.46
N ALA A 931 -3.63 26.23 8.34
CA ALA A 931 -3.82 25.20 7.30
C ALA A 931 -4.26 25.68 5.90
N LYS A 932 -4.45 26.99 5.65
CA LYS A 932 -5.05 27.46 4.39
C LYS A 932 -4.06 28.18 3.48
N ARG A 933 -4.05 27.79 2.20
CA ARG A 933 -3.51 28.58 1.08
C ARG A 933 -4.36 29.85 0.94
N ALA A 934 -3.78 31.02 1.15
CA ALA A 934 -4.44 32.26 0.79
C ALA A 934 -4.52 32.36 -0.75
N PRO A 935 -5.59 32.91 -1.34
CA PRO A 935 -5.57 33.25 -2.76
C PRO A 935 -4.39 34.19 -3.04
N PRO A 936 -3.75 34.13 -4.22
CA PRO A 936 -2.70 35.08 -4.58
C PRO A 936 -3.24 36.50 -4.40
N ALA A 937 -2.50 37.37 -3.71
CA ALA A 937 -2.86 38.78 -3.67
C ALA A 937 -2.89 39.33 -5.10
N GLN A 938 -3.98 40.02 -5.45
CA GLN A 938 -4.18 40.66 -6.77
C GLN A 938 -3.16 41.77 -7.01
#